data_AF-A0A5A9ZV10-F1
#
_entry.id   AF-A0A5A9ZV10-F1
#
_cell.length_a   1.000
_cell.length_b   1.000
_cell.length_c   1.000
_cell.angle_alpha   90.00
_cell.angle_beta   90.00
_cell.angle_gamma   90.00
#
_symmetry.space_group_name_H-M   'P 1'
#
loop_
_entity.id
_entity.type
_entity.pdbx_description
1 polymer ?
#
loop_
_entity_poly.entity_id
_entity_poly.type
_entity_poly.pdbx_seq_one_letter_code
_entity_poly.pdbx_strand_id
1 'polypeptide(L)'
;MWLEFHDRAGTGIEAFENGVTDTVTLDTAAGTFVLAGTGRLGGVIAFRLGADGRLALTDSRLFSGSDALAASGKLALIETGDGPVLVFGAGTDALLGYRIGDDASIGARVGIPFETARNEIAAGNDAMLRAFAVHSDTGVAPVADGSWQRETVGLEVGGVGDAAHVVVLGAFDSHVTVMPRDGTGTITRFGTAEGLGIATPTALELVETTSGHWVILAAAGSSSLSVLALDPDGSLHAADHVIDTLNTRFGGVQALATAQRGDDVLVVAGGADHGLSLFLLSGDGRLIWLDTLAHQTDAGLYNVSTLSAAIIDDDLIVTAGSQRDPGLGVVRVPLAELGVTGEIATGGAGRDILISSPDNAVLTGGAGADIFVARMQDAPVQITDFEPGLDRLDLSDWPMLRGVTQLAVTTTDRGALVSYRDYDVFIVSQDGTGLGADDIFPRGFHWPDRVLTLGDISSDAGQPDDDTPADPPPDGDPDDPDGDTPPPPDSGSRVVDRAGQGLEGAIVTLFPESGTTYGTTTDSLGGFTLPPASEGRLVLTRFHTAGDPAIGAADALDVLRLAVGLNAGAGPLDFIAADVNRDGQVTATDALDLLRFAVGLDTALTREWVFIDTAADLGTISARSVHYDTGIHLTGPDMADTLSITGILLGNLGDMA
;
A
#
# COMPACT_ATOMS: atom_id res chain seq x y z
N MET A 1 -18.27 -10.71 -6.68
CA MET A 1 -16.88 -11.19 -6.84
C MET A 1 -16.58 -11.10 -8.32
N TRP A 2 -15.50 -10.42 -8.65
CA TRP A 2 -14.97 -10.15 -9.97
C TRP A 2 -13.74 -11.00 -10.27
N LEU A 3 -12.86 -11.19 -9.28
CA LEU A 3 -11.61 -11.93 -9.46
C LEU A 3 -11.86 -13.44 -9.30
N GLU A 4 -11.65 -14.19 -10.38
CA GLU A 4 -11.84 -15.63 -10.43
C GLU A 4 -10.49 -16.33 -10.68
N PHE A 5 -10.01 -17.15 -9.73
CA PHE A 5 -8.86 -18.00 -10.02
C PHE A 5 -9.21 -18.97 -11.16
N HIS A 6 -8.42 -18.95 -12.22
CA HIS A 6 -8.72 -19.64 -13.47
C HIS A 6 -7.81 -20.85 -13.70
N ASP A 7 -6.49 -20.66 -13.58
CA ASP A 7 -5.51 -21.74 -13.81
C ASP A 7 -4.13 -21.42 -13.23
N ARG A 8 -3.22 -22.38 -13.32
CA ARG A 8 -1.77 -22.16 -13.20
C ARG A 8 -1.02 -22.67 -14.42
N ALA A 9 -0.08 -21.87 -14.88
CA ALA A 9 0.76 -22.21 -16.01
C ALA A 9 2.22 -22.32 -15.58
N GLY A 10 2.88 -23.35 -16.08
CA GLY A 10 4.28 -23.62 -15.82
C GLY A 10 4.90 -24.43 -16.95
N THR A 11 6.20 -24.60 -16.85
CA THR A 11 7.02 -25.41 -17.75
C THR A 11 7.16 -26.87 -17.30
N GLY A 12 6.96 -27.14 -16.01
CA GLY A 12 7.33 -28.40 -15.35
C GLY A 12 8.83 -28.57 -15.11
N ILE A 13 9.64 -27.53 -15.36
CA ILE A 13 11.10 -27.53 -15.21
C ILE A 13 11.47 -26.59 -14.07
N GLU A 14 12.00 -27.15 -12.98
CA GLU A 14 12.29 -26.45 -11.71
C GLU A 14 13.00 -25.08 -11.87
N ALA A 15 13.93 -24.98 -12.82
CA ALA A 15 14.69 -23.75 -13.08
C ALA A 15 13.84 -22.56 -13.58
N PHE A 16 12.65 -22.82 -14.11
CA PHE A 16 11.71 -21.82 -14.63
C PHE A 16 10.47 -21.66 -13.75
N GLU A 17 10.26 -22.58 -12.81
CA GLU A 17 9.07 -22.57 -11.97
C GLU A 17 9.16 -21.55 -10.84
N ASN A 18 10.34 -21.36 -10.23
CA ASN A 18 10.44 -20.54 -9.03
C ASN A 18 11.09 -19.19 -9.29
N GLY A 19 10.67 -18.17 -8.54
CA GLY A 19 11.27 -16.85 -8.59
C GLY A 19 11.03 -16.16 -9.93
N VAL A 20 9.77 -16.17 -10.38
CA VAL A 20 9.33 -15.32 -11.49
C VAL A 20 9.43 -13.88 -11.03
N THR A 21 10.31 -13.10 -11.66
CA THR A 21 10.66 -11.75 -11.23
C THR A 21 9.94 -10.68 -12.03
N ASP A 22 9.55 -10.99 -13.26
CA ASP A 22 8.86 -10.04 -14.13
C ASP A 22 8.02 -10.73 -15.20
N THR A 23 6.97 -10.06 -15.67
CA THR A 23 6.10 -10.51 -16.77
C THR A 23 5.77 -9.33 -17.68
N VAL A 24 5.80 -9.57 -18.98
CA VAL A 24 5.40 -8.58 -20.00
C VAL A 24 4.49 -9.24 -21.04
N THR A 25 3.51 -8.48 -21.52
CA THR A 25 2.61 -8.93 -22.59
C THR A 25 3.19 -8.56 -23.96
N LEU A 26 3.06 -9.46 -24.94
CA LEU A 26 3.41 -9.23 -26.35
C LEU A 26 2.21 -9.55 -27.21
N ASP A 27 1.73 -8.56 -27.97
CA ASP A 27 0.69 -8.76 -28.98
C ASP A 27 1.30 -8.85 -30.37
N THR A 28 0.99 -9.93 -31.09
CA THR A 28 1.40 -10.14 -32.48
C THR A 28 0.21 -10.53 -33.34
N ALA A 29 0.43 -10.63 -34.65
CA ALA A 29 -0.57 -11.20 -35.55
C ALA A 29 -0.93 -12.67 -35.25
N ALA A 30 -0.11 -13.40 -34.48
CA ALA A 30 -0.37 -14.79 -34.07
C ALA A 30 -1.21 -14.89 -32.78
N GLY A 31 -1.38 -13.77 -32.07
CA GLY A 31 -2.16 -13.64 -30.84
C GLY A 31 -1.38 -12.91 -29.74
N THR A 32 -1.93 -12.97 -28.53
CA THR A 32 -1.34 -12.40 -27.32
C THR A 32 -0.48 -13.44 -26.61
N PHE A 33 0.66 -13.01 -26.10
CA PHE A 33 1.63 -13.83 -25.39
C PHE A 33 2.03 -13.17 -24.08
N VAL A 34 2.37 -13.98 -23.09
CA VAL A 34 2.94 -13.53 -21.82
C VAL A 34 4.36 -14.07 -21.75
N LEU A 35 5.33 -13.16 -21.68
CA LEU A 35 6.73 -13.45 -21.53
C LEU A 35 7.10 -13.27 -20.06
N ALA A 36 7.65 -14.30 -19.44
CA ALA A 36 8.04 -14.30 -18.04
C ALA A 36 9.55 -14.41 -17.88
N GLY A 37 10.10 -13.62 -16.97
CA GLY A 37 11.49 -13.65 -16.54
C GLY A 37 11.59 -14.30 -15.18
N THR A 38 12.63 -15.12 -15.00
CA THR A 38 12.97 -15.68 -13.69
C THR A 38 14.31 -15.13 -13.21
N GLY A 39 14.66 -15.39 -11.96
CA GLY A 39 15.94 -14.95 -11.39
C GLY A 39 17.16 -15.44 -12.19
N ARG A 40 18.34 -14.94 -11.81
CA ARG A 40 19.63 -15.16 -12.51
C ARG A 40 20.01 -16.63 -12.79
N LEU A 41 19.43 -17.57 -12.06
CA LEU A 41 19.67 -19.02 -12.22
C LEU A 41 18.62 -19.73 -13.08
N GLY A 42 17.60 -19.02 -13.55
CA GLY A 42 16.57 -19.52 -14.45
C GLY A 42 16.78 -19.04 -15.89
N GLY A 43 15.75 -18.46 -16.46
CA GLY A 43 15.73 -17.89 -17.80
C GLY A 43 14.42 -17.18 -18.16
N VAL A 44 14.12 -17.16 -19.46
CA VAL A 44 12.90 -16.57 -20.02
C VAL A 44 11.95 -17.67 -20.44
N ILE A 45 10.65 -17.43 -20.27
CA ILE A 45 9.56 -18.34 -20.67
C ILE A 45 8.57 -17.55 -21.51
N ALA A 46 8.02 -18.17 -22.54
CA ALA A 46 6.98 -17.61 -23.38
C ALA A 46 5.73 -18.49 -23.32
N PHE A 47 4.59 -17.88 -22.99
CA PHE A 47 3.29 -18.52 -23.00
C PHE A 47 2.39 -17.84 -24.02
N ARG A 48 1.67 -18.62 -24.82
CA ARG A 48 0.54 -18.13 -25.59
C ARG A 48 -0.68 -17.98 -24.69
N LEU A 49 -1.30 -16.83 -24.71
CA LEU A 49 -2.57 -16.61 -24.03
C LEU A 49 -3.72 -16.98 -24.98
N GLY A 50 -4.46 -18.02 -24.60
CA GLY A 50 -5.60 -18.52 -25.35
C GLY A 50 -6.84 -17.64 -25.17
N ALA A 51 -7.79 -17.75 -26.10
CA ALA A 51 -9.10 -17.09 -26.00
C ALA A 51 -9.95 -17.61 -24.82
N ASP A 52 -9.58 -18.76 -24.25
CA ASP A 52 -10.16 -19.29 -23.02
C ASP A 52 -9.53 -18.71 -21.75
N GLY A 53 -8.58 -17.77 -21.89
CA GLY A 53 -7.84 -17.18 -20.79
C GLY A 53 -6.72 -18.06 -20.24
N ARG A 54 -6.43 -19.22 -20.85
CA ARG A 54 -5.37 -20.12 -20.39
C ARG A 54 -4.04 -19.83 -21.05
N LEU A 55 -2.96 -20.01 -20.29
CA LEU A 55 -1.59 -19.89 -20.80
C LEU A 55 -1.08 -21.26 -21.24
N ALA A 56 -0.66 -21.35 -22.51
CA ALA A 56 -0.01 -22.52 -23.07
C ALA A 56 1.47 -22.24 -23.32
N LEU A 57 2.37 -23.08 -22.79
CA LEU A 57 3.80 -22.91 -23.02
C LEU A 57 4.12 -22.96 -24.52
N THR A 58 4.78 -21.91 -25.01
CA THR A 58 5.32 -21.84 -26.37
C THR A 58 6.79 -22.25 -26.36
N ASP A 59 7.60 -21.60 -25.53
CA ASP A 59 9.05 -21.78 -25.51
C ASP A 59 9.65 -21.40 -24.16
N SER A 60 10.86 -21.87 -23.87
CA SER A 60 11.62 -21.51 -22.66
C SER A 60 13.11 -21.57 -22.93
N ARG A 61 13.87 -20.65 -22.34
CA ARG A 61 15.31 -20.54 -22.56
C ARG A 61 16.06 -20.13 -21.30
N LEU A 62 16.96 -20.99 -20.85
CA LEU A 62 17.83 -20.75 -19.69
C LEU A 62 18.83 -19.64 -19.99
N PHE A 63 19.11 -18.82 -18.98
CA PHE A 63 20.30 -17.99 -18.98
C PHE A 63 21.55 -18.86 -18.87
N SER A 64 22.60 -18.50 -19.60
CA SER A 64 23.86 -19.25 -19.59
C SER A 64 25.06 -18.31 -19.63
N GLY A 65 26.16 -18.72 -18.97
CA GLY A 65 27.40 -17.94 -18.96
C GLY A 65 27.22 -16.50 -18.48
N SER A 66 27.60 -15.54 -19.31
CA SER A 66 27.47 -14.10 -19.02
C SER A 66 26.03 -13.62 -18.89
N ASP A 67 25.05 -14.33 -19.46
CA ASP A 67 23.66 -13.88 -19.47
C ASP A 67 23.02 -13.99 -18.08
N ALA A 68 23.36 -15.06 -17.35
CA ALA A 68 22.96 -15.23 -15.96
C ALA A 68 23.50 -14.12 -15.05
N LEU A 69 24.70 -13.61 -15.36
CA LEU A 69 25.31 -12.51 -14.60
C LEU A 69 24.69 -11.15 -14.93
N ALA A 70 24.27 -10.97 -16.19
CA ALA A 70 23.70 -9.72 -16.69
C ALA A 70 22.20 -9.57 -16.41
N ALA A 71 21.48 -10.68 -16.17
CA ALA A 71 20.04 -10.64 -15.90
C ALA A 71 19.73 -9.75 -14.68
N SER A 72 18.96 -8.69 -14.89
CA SER A 72 18.57 -7.76 -13.83
C SER A 72 17.39 -8.28 -13.02
N GLY A 73 16.63 -9.23 -13.57
CA GLY A 73 15.34 -9.67 -13.02
C GLY A 73 14.15 -8.84 -13.53
N LYS A 74 14.40 -7.83 -14.36
CA LYS A 74 13.38 -7.09 -15.10
C LYS A 74 13.37 -7.51 -16.56
N LEU A 75 12.26 -7.26 -17.26
CA LEU A 75 12.10 -7.48 -18.68
C LEU A 75 11.67 -6.19 -19.36
N ALA A 76 12.15 -5.96 -20.59
CA ALA A 76 11.66 -4.89 -21.44
C ALA A 76 11.56 -5.37 -22.88
N LEU A 77 10.44 -5.09 -23.53
CA LEU A 77 10.22 -5.43 -24.92
C LEU A 77 10.50 -4.21 -25.80
N ILE A 78 11.30 -4.41 -26.83
CA ILE A 78 11.63 -3.36 -27.80
C ILE A 78 11.45 -3.88 -29.22
N GLU A 79 11.07 -2.99 -30.13
CA GLU A 79 11.05 -3.27 -31.55
C GLU A 79 12.35 -2.84 -32.22
N THR A 80 12.85 -3.71 -33.11
CA THR A 80 14.03 -3.42 -33.94
C THR A 80 13.71 -3.67 -35.41
N GLY A 81 14.57 -3.21 -36.32
CA GLY A 81 14.40 -3.49 -37.76
C GLY A 81 14.37 -4.99 -38.12
N ASP A 82 14.87 -5.86 -37.22
CA ASP A 82 14.89 -7.31 -37.39
C ASP A 82 13.77 -8.04 -36.58
N GLY A 83 12.84 -7.29 -35.98
CA GLY A 83 11.74 -7.79 -35.14
C GLY A 83 11.94 -7.53 -33.63
N PRO A 84 11.02 -8.05 -32.80
CA PRO A 84 11.02 -7.78 -31.37
C PRO A 84 12.21 -8.42 -30.66
N VAL A 85 12.71 -7.72 -29.65
CA VAL A 85 13.76 -8.19 -28.74
C VAL A 85 13.26 -8.05 -27.31
N LEU A 86 13.29 -9.16 -26.57
CA LEU A 86 13.07 -9.14 -25.13
C LEU A 86 14.42 -8.91 -24.43
N VAL A 87 14.61 -7.71 -23.92
CA VAL A 87 15.77 -7.32 -23.11
C VAL A 87 15.58 -7.86 -21.70
N PHE A 88 16.63 -8.48 -21.15
CA PHE A 88 16.62 -9.07 -19.80
C PHE A 88 17.70 -8.46 -18.88
N GLY A 89 18.57 -7.61 -19.41
CA GLY A 89 19.70 -7.08 -18.68
C GLY A 89 20.67 -6.26 -19.54
N ALA A 90 21.77 -5.85 -18.92
CA ALA A 90 22.83 -5.12 -19.58
C ALA A 90 24.21 -5.71 -19.26
N GLY A 91 25.11 -5.64 -20.24
CA GLY A 91 26.54 -5.90 -20.07
C GLY A 91 27.31 -4.61 -19.78
N THR A 92 28.62 -4.64 -20.04
CA THR A 92 29.48 -3.45 -19.85
C THR A 92 29.19 -2.33 -20.84
N ASP A 93 28.78 -2.65 -22.06
CA ASP A 93 28.65 -1.70 -23.18
C ASP A 93 27.43 -1.95 -24.09
N ALA A 94 26.53 -2.86 -23.71
CA ALA A 94 25.38 -3.24 -24.51
C ALA A 94 24.19 -3.70 -23.65
N LEU A 95 22.97 -3.40 -24.10
CA LEU A 95 21.77 -4.09 -23.63
C LEU A 95 21.74 -5.51 -24.20
N LEU A 96 21.24 -6.46 -23.42
CA LEU A 96 21.28 -7.88 -23.73
C LEU A 96 19.86 -8.44 -23.74
N GLY A 97 19.51 -9.13 -24.83
CA GLY A 97 18.18 -9.67 -25.03
C GLY A 97 18.14 -10.90 -25.93
N TYR A 98 16.94 -11.43 -26.13
CA TYR A 98 16.66 -12.48 -27.11
C TYR A 98 15.71 -11.96 -28.17
N ARG A 99 15.96 -12.32 -29.43
CA ARG A 99 14.99 -12.07 -30.50
C ARG A 99 13.76 -12.94 -30.27
N ILE A 100 12.58 -12.34 -30.39
CA ILE A 100 11.31 -13.04 -30.22
C ILE A 100 10.66 -13.19 -31.60
N GLY A 101 10.20 -14.38 -31.94
CA GLY A 101 9.42 -14.62 -33.16
C GLY A 101 7.98 -14.15 -33.02
N ASP A 102 7.25 -14.02 -34.13
CA ASP A 102 5.83 -13.66 -34.11
C ASP A 102 4.97 -14.64 -33.29
N ASP A 103 5.41 -15.89 -33.17
CA ASP A 103 4.78 -16.95 -32.36
C ASP A 103 5.31 -17.01 -30.92
N ALA A 104 6.09 -16.01 -30.50
CA ALA A 104 6.83 -15.92 -29.24
C ALA A 104 7.94 -16.98 -29.05
N SER A 105 8.44 -17.60 -30.12
CA SER A 105 9.66 -18.43 -30.04
C SER A 105 10.88 -17.61 -29.64
N ILE A 106 11.73 -18.16 -28.77
CA ILE A 106 12.89 -17.45 -28.18
C ILE A 106 14.14 -17.75 -29.01
N GLY A 107 14.45 -16.82 -29.90
CA GLY A 107 15.51 -16.89 -30.90
C GLY A 107 16.92 -16.58 -30.40
N ALA A 108 17.77 -16.08 -31.29
CA ALA A 108 19.18 -15.82 -30.99
C ALA A 108 19.35 -14.71 -29.95
N ARG A 109 20.44 -14.80 -29.18
CA ARG A 109 20.90 -13.74 -28.28
C ARG A 109 21.30 -12.51 -29.10
N VAL A 110 20.83 -11.34 -28.69
CA VAL A 110 21.14 -10.04 -29.28
C VAL A 110 21.86 -9.18 -28.24
N GLY A 111 22.91 -8.48 -28.68
CA GLY A 111 23.53 -7.41 -27.91
C GLY A 111 23.33 -6.11 -28.66
N ILE A 112 22.72 -5.11 -28.02
CA ILE A 112 22.46 -3.79 -28.59
C ILE A 112 23.48 -2.85 -27.96
N PRO A 113 24.51 -2.42 -28.71
CA PRO A 113 25.51 -1.51 -28.17
C PRO A 113 24.85 -0.25 -27.60
N PHE A 114 25.33 0.25 -26.46
CA PHE A 114 24.77 1.44 -25.83
C PHE A 114 24.77 2.65 -26.75
N GLU A 115 25.76 2.80 -27.62
CA GLU A 115 25.77 3.86 -28.63
C GLU A 115 24.58 3.73 -29.61
N THR A 116 24.24 2.51 -30.03
CA THR A 116 23.06 2.26 -30.88
C THR A 116 21.78 2.56 -30.13
N ALA A 117 21.64 2.07 -28.88
CA ALA A 117 20.48 2.35 -28.05
C ALA A 117 20.27 3.86 -27.85
N ARG A 118 21.35 4.61 -27.56
CA ARG A 118 21.31 6.07 -27.40
C ARG A 118 20.88 6.79 -28.68
N ASN A 119 21.33 6.34 -29.84
CA ASN A 119 20.92 6.92 -31.12
C ASN A 119 19.43 6.68 -31.41
N GLU A 120 18.92 5.49 -31.12
CA GLU A 120 17.49 5.17 -31.24
C GLU A 120 16.63 6.00 -30.26
N ILE A 121 17.09 6.15 -29.01
CA ILE A 121 16.41 6.99 -28.00
C ILE A 121 16.35 8.45 -28.44
N ALA A 122 17.46 8.97 -28.98
CA ALA A 122 17.52 10.31 -29.55
C ALA A 122 16.65 10.48 -30.81
N ALA A 123 16.35 9.39 -31.52
CA ALA A 123 15.41 9.37 -32.63
C ALA A 123 13.93 9.24 -32.19
N GLY A 124 13.66 9.15 -30.88
CA GLY A 124 12.30 9.05 -30.33
C GLY A 124 11.83 7.63 -30.00
N ASN A 125 12.73 6.65 -29.89
CA ASN A 125 12.35 5.28 -29.52
C ASN A 125 12.14 5.15 -28.00
N ASP A 126 10.89 5.25 -27.55
CA ASP A 126 10.54 5.23 -26.13
C ASP A 126 10.64 3.84 -25.51
N ALA A 127 10.34 2.77 -26.25
CA ALA A 127 10.56 1.41 -25.77
C ALA A 127 12.04 1.16 -25.48
N MET A 128 12.94 1.66 -26.34
CA MET A 128 14.38 1.62 -26.08
C MET A 128 14.77 2.45 -24.85
N LEU A 129 14.16 3.62 -24.65
CA LEU A 129 14.42 4.46 -23.47
C LEU A 129 14.05 3.72 -22.19
N ARG A 130 12.87 3.09 -22.15
CA ARG A 130 12.40 2.27 -21.02
C ARG A 130 13.37 1.12 -20.75
N ALA A 131 13.70 0.33 -21.78
CA ALA A 131 14.64 -0.78 -21.66
C ALA A 131 16.02 -0.32 -21.18
N PHE A 132 16.49 0.84 -21.64
CA PHE A 132 17.78 1.38 -21.21
C PHE A 132 17.74 1.78 -19.72
N ALA A 133 16.70 2.48 -19.28
CA ALA A 133 16.59 2.96 -17.91
C ALA A 133 16.43 1.83 -16.86
N VAL A 134 15.64 0.80 -17.15
CA VAL A 134 15.42 -0.33 -16.21
C VAL A 134 16.62 -1.30 -16.12
N HIS A 135 17.57 -1.21 -17.06
CA HIS A 135 18.74 -2.08 -17.12
C HIS A 135 20.07 -1.35 -16.94
N SER A 136 20.07 -0.01 -16.83
CA SER A 136 21.28 0.79 -16.72
C SER A 136 21.07 2.03 -15.85
N ASP A 137 21.96 2.24 -14.88
CA ASP A 137 21.98 3.47 -14.07
C ASP A 137 22.69 4.65 -14.76
N THR A 138 22.81 4.60 -16.09
CA THR A 138 23.52 5.64 -16.85
C THR A 138 22.54 6.60 -17.50
N GLY A 139 22.88 7.89 -17.47
CA GLY A 139 22.13 8.93 -18.16
C GLY A 139 22.10 8.74 -19.68
N VAL A 140 21.02 9.23 -20.31
CA VAL A 140 20.82 9.13 -21.77
C VAL A 140 20.11 10.35 -22.33
N ALA A 141 20.77 11.04 -23.25
CA ALA A 141 20.17 12.14 -24.00
C ALA A 141 19.01 11.66 -24.89
N PRO A 142 17.97 12.47 -25.11
CA PRO A 142 17.85 13.86 -24.65
C PRO A 142 17.37 14.02 -23.20
N VAL A 143 16.99 12.93 -22.53
CA VAL A 143 16.50 12.96 -21.15
C VAL A 143 17.60 13.47 -20.20
N ALA A 144 17.24 14.36 -19.28
CA ALA A 144 18.21 15.04 -18.44
C ALA A 144 18.81 14.12 -17.37
N ASP A 145 20.14 14.18 -17.21
CA ASP A 145 20.86 13.43 -16.16
C ASP A 145 20.42 13.85 -14.74
N GLY A 146 20.38 12.92 -13.78
CA GLY A 146 19.85 13.17 -12.43
C GLY A 146 20.15 12.08 -11.40
N SER A 147 19.38 12.08 -10.30
CA SER A 147 19.39 11.01 -9.30
C SER A 147 18.44 9.86 -9.65
N TRP A 148 17.46 10.12 -10.51
CA TRP A 148 16.34 9.23 -10.86
C TRP A 148 16.78 7.96 -11.60
N GLN A 149 17.97 7.97 -12.21
CA GLN A 149 18.48 6.84 -13.00
C GLN A 149 18.90 5.64 -12.15
N ARG A 150 18.98 5.77 -10.82
CA ARG A 150 19.49 4.69 -9.96
C ARG A 150 18.39 3.71 -9.58
N GLU A 151 18.59 2.44 -9.91
CA GLU A 151 17.63 1.37 -9.62
C GLU A 151 16.22 1.77 -10.07
N THR A 152 16.10 2.18 -11.33
CA THR A 152 14.82 2.57 -11.94
C THR A 152 13.83 1.40 -11.83
N VAL A 153 12.71 1.62 -11.13
CA VAL A 153 11.64 0.61 -11.00
C VAL A 153 10.62 0.69 -12.12
N GLY A 154 10.41 1.90 -12.66
CA GLY A 154 9.50 2.14 -13.79
C GLY A 154 9.83 3.45 -14.49
N LEU A 155 9.69 3.44 -15.81
CA LEU A 155 9.79 4.61 -16.67
C LEU A 155 8.68 4.53 -17.71
N GLU A 156 7.86 5.56 -17.77
CA GLU A 156 6.79 5.72 -18.74
C GLU A 156 7.00 7.00 -19.55
N VAL A 157 6.46 7.01 -20.77
CA VAL A 157 6.41 8.21 -21.60
C VAL A 157 4.96 8.43 -21.97
N GLY A 158 4.41 9.58 -21.61
CA GLY A 158 3.06 9.98 -21.96
C GLY A 158 3.03 11.29 -22.74
N GLY A 159 1.93 11.54 -23.44
CA GLY A 159 1.77 12.65 -24.36
C GLY A 159 2.50 12.45 -25.69
N VAL A 160 2.38 13.44 -26.56
CA VAL A 160 2.94 13.40 -27.93
C VAL A 160 3.64 14.71 -28.28
N GLY A 161 4.70 14.61 -29.09
CA GLY A 161 5.45 15.77 -29.57
C GLY A 161 6.03 16.59 -28.42
N ASP A 162 5.85 17.91 -28.47
CA ASP A 162 6.39 18.85 -27.47
C ASP A 162 5.73 18.74 -26.09
N ALA A 163 4.57 18.04 -25.99
CA ALA A 163 3.90 17.76 -24.73
C ALA A 163 4.25 16.37 -24.17
N ALA A 164 5.18 15.64 -24.80
CA ALA A 164 5.60 14.34 -24.32
C ALA A 164 6.49 14.48 -23.08
N HIS A 165 6.19 13.70 -22.04
CA HIS A 165 6.89 13.70 -20.76
C HIS A 165 7.37 12.30 -20.43
N VAL A 166 8.60 12.22 -19.91
CA VAL A 166 9.14 11.04 -19.24
C VAL A 166 8.74 11.12 -17.78
N VAL A 167 8.07 10.08 -17.30
CA VAL A 167 7.72 9.87 -15.89
C VAL A 167 8.56 8.72 -15.37
N VAL A 168 9.32 8.92 -14.31
CA VAL A 168 10.27 7.92 -13.80
C VAL A 168 10.26 7.83 -12.29
N LEU A 169 10.44 6.61 -11.81
CA LEU A 169 10.47 6.25 -10.40
C LEU A 169 11.68 5.34 -10.14
N GLY A 170 12.55 5.74 -9.21
CA GLY A 170 13.66 4.92 -8.72
C GLY A 170 13.33 4.25 -7.40
N ALA A 171 13.87 3.05 -7.14
CA ALA A 171 13.59 2.25 -5.93
C ALA A 171 13.97 2.95 -4.61
N PHE A 172 14.93 3.87 -4.68
CA PHE A 172 15.42 4.64 -3.54
C PHE A 172 14.81 6.04 -3.43
N ASP A 173 14.01 6.44 -4.42
CA ASP A 173 13.38 7.74 -4.41
C ASP A 173 12.15 7.74 -3.50
N SER A 174 11.90 8.89 -2.88
CA SER A 174 10.66 9.17 -2.15
C SER A 174 9.73 10.09 -2.95
N HIS A 175 9.92 10.14 -4.27
CA HIS A 175 9.18 10.99 -5.21
C HIS A 175 9.19 10.36 -6.61
N VAL A 176 8.16 10.67 -7.41
CA VAL A 176 8.21 10.51 -8.86
C VAL A 176 8.88 11.73 -9.48
N THR A 177 9.63 11.50 -10.57
CA THR A 177 10.24 12.58 -11.36
C THR A 177 9.59 12.64 -12.73
N VAL A 178 9.22 13.85 -13.16
CA VAL A 178 8.67 14.13 -14.50
C VAL A 178 9.59 15.11 -15.21
N MET A 179 9.87 14.85 -16.48
CA MET A 179 10.63 15.77 -17.31
C MET A 179 10.19 15.70 -18.77
N PRO A 180 10.36 16.78 -19.54
CA PRO A 180 10.04 16.76 -20.96
C PRO A 180 10.90 15.76 -21.73
N ARG A 181 10.26 15.04 -22.66
CA ARG A 181 10.88 13.95 -23.42
C ARG A 181 11.97 14.41 -24.38
N ASP A 182 11.91 15.66 -24.80
CA ASP A 182 12.90 16.31 -25.66
C ASP A 182 14.10 16.87 -24.87
N GLY A 183 14.09 16.75 -23.54
CA GLY A 183 15.14 17.24 -22.66
C GLY A 183 15.11 18.75 -22.40
N THR A 184 14.12 19.46 -22.93
CA THR A 184 14.00 20.91 -22.77
C THR A 184 13.01 21.25 -21.66
N GLY A 185 13.31 22.20 -20.78
CA GLY A 185 12.40 22.61 -19.71
C GLY A 185 12.80 22.13 -18.32
N THR A 186 11.83 22.10 -17.41
CA THR A 186 12.07 21.89 -15.98
C THR A 186 11.76 20.46 -15.58
N ILE A 187 12.55 19.92 -14.66
CA ILE A 187 12.27 18.65 -14.00
C ILE A 187 11.30 18.92 -12.84
N THR A 188 10.15 18.28 -12.87
CA THR A 188 9.16 18.29 -11.77
C THR A 188 9.37 17.06 -10.89
N ARG A 189 9.20 17.22 -9.58
CA ARG A 189 9.21 16.11 -8.63
C ARG A 189 7.99 16.20 -7.74
N PHE A 190 7.41 15.05 -7.43
CA PHE A 190 6.27 14.98 -6.52
C PHE A 190 6.38 13.74 -5.64
N GLY A 191 6.39 13.93 -4.32
CA GLY A 191 6.64 12.86 -3.36
C GLY A 191 6.46 13.32 -1.93
N THR A 192 7.28 12.77 -1.03
CA THR A 192 7.20 13.04 0.41
C THR A 192 7.34 14.51 0.78
N ALA A 193 8.11 15.28 0.01
CA ALA A 193 8.29 16.72 0.25
C ALA A 193 7.00 17.51 -0.05
N GLU A 194 6.18 17.01 -0.98
CA GLU A 194 4.89 17.56 -1.37
C GLU A 194 3.71 16.93 -0.58
N GLY A 195 4.02 16.09 0.42
CA GLY A 195 3.02 15.46 1.29
C GLY A 195 2.51 14.11 0.81
N LEU A 196 3.09 13.52 -0.24
CA LEU A 196 2.74 12.16 -0.66
C LEU A 196 3.41 11.13 0.27
N GLY A 197 2.60 10.37 1.00
CA GLY A 197 3.05 9.32 1.94
C GLY A 197 3.59 8.06 1.24
N ILE A 198 4.66 8.20 0.46
CA ILE A 198 5.27 7.12 -0.31
C ILE A 198 6.62 6.69 0.28
N ALA A 199 6.84 5.38 0.42
CA ALA A 199 8.11 4.82 0.85
C ALA A 199 8.42 3.49 0.15
N THR A 200 9.66 3.33 -0.33
CA THR A 200 10.12 2.14 -1.08
C THR A 200 9.21 1.84 -2.29
N PRO A 201 9.20 2.72 -3.31
CA PRO A 201 8.43 2.51 -4.53
C PRO A 201 8.87 1.23 -5.26
N THR A 202 7.91 0.54 -5.88
CA THR A 202 8.12 -0.78 -6.51
C THR A 202 7.61 -0.88 -7.94
N ALA A 203 6.57 -0.11 -8.29
CA ALA A 203 6.03 -0.08 -9.64
C ALA A 203 5.42 1.29 -9.98
N LEU A 204 5.41 1.59 -11.27
CA LEU A 204 4.82 2.79 -11.85
C LEU A 204 4.07 2.39 -13.11
N GLU A 205 2.84 2.88 -13.24
CA GLU A 205 2.01 2.75 -14.43
C GLU A 205 1.55 4.15 -14.86
N LEU A 206 1.40 4.36 -16.16
CA LEU A 206 0.87 5.60 -16.72
C LEU A 206 -0.29 5.27 -17.65
N VAL A 207 -1.46 5.85 -17.37
CA VAL A 207 -2.66 5.60 -18.14
C VAL A 207 -3.21 6.91 -18.71
N GLU A 208 -3.54 6.89 -20.00
CA GLU A 208 -4.16 8.01 -20.70
C GLU A 208 -5.63 7.69 -20.97
N THR A 209 -6.51 8.58 -20.52
CA THR A 209 -7.96 8.47 -20.66
C THR A 209 -8.48 9.73 -21.32
N THR A 210 -9.76 9.73 -21.72
CA THR A 210 -10.40 10.97 -22.17
C THR A 210 -10.53 12.04 -21.06
N SER A 211 -10.43 11.66 -19.78
CA SER A 211 -10.53 12.59 -18.66
C SER A 211 -9.19 13.14 -18.19
N GLY A 212 -8.06 12.49 -18.52
CA GLY A 212 -6.74 12.91 -18.08
C GLY A 212 -5.65 11.86 -18.21
N HIS A 213 -4.44 12.24 -17.82
CA HIS A 213 -3.27 11.36 -17.75
C HIS A 213 -2.98 11.06 -16.28
N TRP A 214 -2.89 9.78 -15.94
CA TRP A 214 -2.83 9.32 -14.56
C TRP A 214 -1.57 8.49 -14.32
N VAL A 215 -0.71 8.97 -13.42
CA VAL A 215 0.45 8.23 -12.92
C VAL A 215 0.02 7.46 -11.69
N ILE A 216 0.11 6.14 -11.74
CA ILE A 216 -0.23 5.26 -10.62
C ILE A 216 1.06 4.69 -10.05
N LEU A 217 1.27 4.89 -8.76
CA LEU A 217 2.48 4.48 -8.04
C LEU A 217 2.14 3.40 -7.03
N ALA A 218 2.93 2.33 -7.01
CA ALA A 218 2.91 1.33 -5.95
C ALA A 218 4.15 1.46 -5.07
N ALA A 219 3.96 1.35 -3.76
CA ALA A 219 5.04 1.47 -2.79
C ALA A 219 4.93 0.46 -1.66
N ALA A 220 5.95 -0.37 -1.52
CA ALA A 220 5.97 -1.47 -0.56
C ALA A 220 6.14 -0.98 0.88
N GLY A 221 7.01 0.01 1.10
CA GLY A 221 7.34 0.49 2.44
C GLY A 221 6.17 1.20 3.12
N SER A 222 5.37 1.92 2.34
CA SER A 222 4.14 2.58 2.79
C SER A 222 2.88 1.75 2.61
N SER A 223 2.97 0.57 1.98
CA SER A 223 1.81 -0.28 1.61
C SER A 223 0.71 0.52 0.92
N SER A 224 1.09 1.37 -0.03
CA SER A 224 0.18 2.35 -0.62
C SER A 224 0.15 2.31 -2.14
N LEU A 225 -1.01 2.70 -2.67
CA LEU A 225 -1.19 3.09 -4.06
C LEU A 225 -1.47 4.59 -4.11
N SER A 226 -0.79 5.31 -4.98
CA SER A 226 -1.02 6.75 -5.21
C SER A 226 -1.41 7.00 -6.66
N VAL A 227 -2.37 7.87 -6.88
CA VAL A 227 -2.72 8.37 -8.22
C VAL A 227 -2.39 9.85 -8.29
N LEU A 228 -1.58 10.21 -9.27
CA LEU A 228 -1.25 11.59 -9.58
C LEU A 228 -1.78 11.92 -10.97
N ALA A 229 -2.46 13.06 -11.10
CA ALA A 229 -2.75 13.62 -12.41
C ALA A 229 -1.48 14.26 -12.97
N LEU A 230 -1.22 14.00 -14.25
CA LEU A 230 -0.16 14.62 -15.02
C LEU A 230 -0.76 15.66 -15.96
N ASP A 231 -0.48 16.92 -15.69
CA ASP A 231 -0.93 18.03 -16.53
C ASP A 231 -0.06 18.14 -17.79
N PRO A 232 -0.58 18.72 -18.89
CA PRO A 232 0.16 18.87 -20.15
C PRO A 232 1.46 19.69 -20.06
N ASP A 233 1.64 20.46 -18.98
CA ASP A 233 2.86 21.24 -18.71
C ASP A 233 3.90 20.49 -17.87
N GLY A 234 3.63 19.22 -17.52
CA GLY A 234 4.49 18.38 -16.72
C GLY A 234 4.37 18.61 -15.21
N SER A 235 3.38 19.39 -14.75
CA SER A 235 3.04 19.48 -13.34
C SER A 235 2.25 18.25 -12.87
N LEU A 236 2.37 17.95 -11.57
CA LEU A 236 1.73 16.81 -10.93
C LEU A 236 0.89 17.30 -9.75
N HIS A 237 -0.29 16.71 -9.60
CA HIS A 237 -1.12 16.86 -8.42
C HIS A 237 -1.68 15.51 -7.97
N ALA A 238 -1.74 15.29 -6.66
CA ALA A 238 -2.30 14.06 -6.11
C ALA A 238 -3.81 14.06 -6.27
N ALA A 239 -4.33 13.05 -6.97
CA ALA A 239 -5.76 12.80 -7.13
C ALA A 239 -6.25 11.75 -6.12
N ASP A 240 -5.37 10.81 -5.75
CA ASP A 240 -5.72 9.79 -4.77
C ASP A 240 -4.51 9.21 -4.03
N HIS A 241 -4.76 8.75 -2.81
CA HIS A 241 -3.78 8.01 -2.01
C HIS A 241 -4.50 7.03 -1.09
N VAL A 242 -4.27 5.74 -1.31
CA VAL A 242 -4.89 4.65 -0.56
C VAL A 242 -3.85 3.74 0.06
N ILE A 243 -4.11 3.30 1.29
CA ILE A 243 -3.26 2.42 2.09
C ILE A 243 -3.97 1.09 2.27
N ASP A 244 -3.18 0.02 2.21
CA ASP A 244 -3.69 -1.33 2.40
C ASP A 244 -4.38 -1.51 3.75
N THR A 245 -5.41 -2.35 3.72
CA THR A 245 -6.02 -2.96 4.90
C THR A 245 -5.97 -4.48 4.73
N LEU A 246 -6.22 -5.22 5.81
CA LEU A 246 -6.31 -6.68 5.75
C LEU A 246 -7.38 -7.19 4.75
N ASN A 247 -8.35 -6.34 4.37
CA ASN A 247 -9.39 -6.68 3.41
C ASN A 247 -8.95 -6.51 1.95
N THR A 248 -7.94 -5.68 1.69
CA THR A 248 -7.49 -5.35 0.34
C THR A 248 -6.28 -6.17 -0.11
N ARG A 249 -5.47 -6.72 0.81
CA ARG A 249 -4.43 -7.72 0.49
C ARG A 249 -3.32 -7.23 -0.45
N PHE A 250 -3.12 -5.92 -0.56
CA PHE A 250 -2.01 -5.34 -1.33
C PHE A 250 -0.87 -4.82 -0.44
N GLY A 251 -0.87 -5.13 0.86
CA GLY A 251 0.18 -4.75 1.79
C GLY A 251 1.58 -5.12 1.27
N GLY A 252 2.54 -4.21 1.40
CA GLY A 252 3.85 -4.36 0.78
C GLY A 252 3.78 -4.55 -0.74
N VAL A 253 3.04 -3.67 -1.44
CA VAL A 253 2.79 -3.76 -2.89
C VAL A 253 4.10 -3.93 -3.65
N GLN A 254 4.20 -4.98 -4.46
CA GLN A 254 5.39 -5.27 -5.27
C GLN A 254 5.10 -5.17 -6.76
N ALA A 255 3.85 -5.41 -7.15
CA ALA A 255 3.44 -5.47 -8.53
C ALA A 255 2.15 -4.67 -8.73
N LEU A 256 2.12 -3.96 -9.85
CA LEU A 256 1.01 -3.18 -10.34
C LEU A 256 0.84 -3.54 -11.82
N ALA A 257 -0.40 -3.69 -12.28
CA ALA A 257 -0.69 -3.83 -13.69
C ALA A 257 -1.98 -3.07 -14.03
N THR A 258 -2.02 -2.50 -15.23
CA THR A 258 -3.21 -1.80 -15.73
C THR A 258 -3.72 -2.46 -17.00
N ALA A 259 -5.03 -2.37 -17.23
CA ALA A 259 -5.65 -2.72 -18.49
C ALA A 259 -6.86 -1.82 -18.74
N GLN A 260 -7.06 -1.42 -19.98
CA GLN A 260 -8.07 -0.43 -20.34
C GLN A 260 -9.09 -0.98 -21.34
N ARG A 261 -10.38 -0.80 -21.05
CA ARG A 261 -11.50 -1.13 -21.93
C ARG A 261 -12.30 0.15 -22.24
N GLY A 262 -12.03 0.77 -23.38
CA GLY A 262 -12.58 2.10 -23.64
C GLY A 262 -11.99 3.12 -22.66
N ASP A 263 -12.83 3.80 -21.89
CA ASP A 263 -12.39 4.71 -20.82
C ASP A 263 -12.27 4.00 -19.45
N ASP A 264 -12.77 2.77 -19.31
CA ASP A 264 -12.64 2.00 -18.06
C ASP A 264 -11.20 1.53 -17.89
N VAL A 265 -10.51 2.06 -16.87
CA VAL A 265 -9.16 1.64 -16.51
C VAL A 265 -9.22 0.75 -15.28
N LEU A 266 -8.85 -0.51 -15.46
CA LEU A 266 -8.75 -1.49 -14.39
C LEU A 266 -7.32 -1.53 -13.88
N VAL A 267 -7.17 -1.44 -12.56
CA VAL A 267 -5.89 -1.44 -11.86
C VAL A 267 -5.83 -2.65 -10.96
N VAL A 268 -4.78 -3.45 -11.08
CA VAL A 268 -4.57 -4.65 -10.26
C VAL A 268 -3.29 -4.50 -9.46
N ALA A 269 -3.39 -4.69 -8.16
CA ALA A 269 -2.26 -4.61 -7.24
C ALA A 269 -2.07 -5.92 -6.47
N GLY A 270 -0.81 -6.31 -6.29
CA GLY A 270 -0.42 -7.49 -5.51
C GLY A 270 0.88 -7.25 -4.74
N GLY A 271 1.00 -7.87 -3.58
CA GLY A 271 2.14 -7.64 -2.69
C GLY A 271 2.39 -8.77 -1.69
N ALA A 272 2.97 -8.39 -0.56
CA ALA A 272 3.34 -9.27 0.54
C ALA A 272 2.15 -9.85 1.32
N ASP A 273 0.96 -9.25 1.25
CA ASP A 273 -0.26 -9.76 1.94
C ASP A 273 -1.05 -10.80 1.11
N HIS A 274 -0.36 -11.49 0.19
CA HIS A 274 -0.84 -12.70 -0.49
C HIS A 274 -2.25 -12.55 -1.11
N GLY A 275 -2.33 -11.93 -2.28
CA GLY A 275 -3.59 -11.78 -2.98
C GLY A 275 -3.50 -10.73 -4.06
N LEU A 276 -4.66 -10.42 -4.63
CA LEU A 276 -4.83 -9.37 -5.62
C LEU A 276 -5.99 -8.47 -5.19
N SER A 277 -5.80 -7.16 -5.33
CA SER A 277 -6.87 -6.18 -5.31
C SER A 277 -7.15 -5.69 -6.72
N LEU A 278 -8.43 -5.55 -7.07
CA LEU A 278 -8.91 -4.98 -8.31
C LEU A 278 -9.60 -3.64 -8.04
N PHE A 279 -9.21 -2.62 -8.78
CA PHE A 279 -9.82 -1.29 -8.76
C PHE A 279 -10.28 -0.86 -10.15
N LEU A 280 -11.30 -0.02 -10.20
CA LEU A 280 -11.57 0.86 -11.33
C LEU A 280 -10.97 2.23 -11.01
N LEU A 281 -10.23 2.81 -11.94
CA LEU A 281 -9.83 4.22 -11.88
C LEU A 281 -10.96 5.08 -12.46
N SER A 282 -11.52 5.95 -11.65
CA SER A 282 -12.57 6.88 -12.05
C SER A 282 -12.04 8.03 -12.91
N GLY A 283 -12.95 8.75 -13.58
CA GLY A 283 -12.60 9.88 -14.43
C GLY A 283 -11.90 11.04 -13.70
N ASP A 284 -12.08 11.16 -12.39
CA ASP A 284 -11.41 12.13 -11.50
C ASP A 284 -10.15 11.57 -10.81
N GLY A 285 -9.69 10.38 -11.20
CA GLY A 285 -8.42 9.82 -10.74
C GLY A 285 -8.49 9.07 -9.40
N ARG A 286 -9.69 8.64 -8.98
CA ARG A 286 -9.89 7.90 -7.72
C ARG A 286 -9.95 6.41 -7.97
N LEU A 287 -9.32 5.63 -7.09
CA LEU A 287 -9.41 4.18 -7.11
C LEU A 287 -10.69 3.74 -6.40
N ILE A 288 -11.60 3.13 -7.16
CA ILE A 288 -12.83 2.50 -6.66
C ILE A 288 -12.54 1.00 -6.51
N TRP A 289 -12.64 0.49 -5.28
CA TRP A 289 -12.38 -0.92 -5.02
C TRP A 289 -13.49 -1.80 -5.58
N LEU A 290 -13.13 -2.77 -6.44
CA LEU A 290 -14.09 -3.70 -7.04
C LEU A 290 -14.11 -5.03 -6.31
N ASP A 291 -12.95 -5.61 -6.04
CA ASP A 291 -12.86 -6.92 -5.41
C ASP A 291 -11.46 -7.22 -4.88
N THR A 292 -11.39 -8.20 -3.98
CA THR A 292 -10.13 -8.75 -3.49
C THR A 292 -10.14 -10.27 -3.60
N LEU A 293 -9.08 -10.83 -4.18
CA LEU A 293 -8.82 -12.26 -4.17
C LEU A 293 -7.67 -12.58 -3.23
N ALA A 294 -8.00 -13.08 -2.04
CA ALA A 294 -7.00 -13.61 -1.11
C ALA A 294 -6.41 -14.92 -1.64
N HIS A 295 -5.12 -15.15 -1.37
CA HIS A 295 -4.47 -16.42 -1.68
C HIS A 295 -5.23 -17.61 -1.09
N GLN A 296 -5.55 -18.58 -1.93
CA GLN A 296 -6.03 -19.90 -1.54
C GLN A 296 -4.93 -20.93 -1.82
N THR A 297 -5.00 -22.09 -1.13
CA THR A 297 -4.09 -23.21 -1.45
C THR A 297 -4.19 -23.50 -2.95
N ASP A 298 -3.04 -23.48 -3.63
CA ASP A 298 -2.86 -23.68 -5.07
C ASP A 298 -3.09 -22.48 -6.01
N ALA A 299 -3.47 -21.29 -5.51
CA ALA A 299 -3.72 -20.12 -6.38
C ALA A 299 -2.44 -19.49 -6.99
N GLY A 300 -1.26 -19.74 -6.41
CA GLY A 300 0.00 -19.16 -6.91
C GLY A 300 0.16 -17.66 -6.60
N LEU A 301 -0.56 -17.15 -5.59
CA LEU A 301 -0.58 -15.73 -5.21
C LEU A 301 0.23 -15.41 -3.95
N TYR A 302 1.06 -16.34 -3.48
CA TYR A 302 1.87 -16.12 -2.29
C TYR A 302 2.96 -15.09 -2.57
N ASN A 303 2.96 -13.94 -1.91
CA ASN A 303 3.89 -12.83 -2.17
C ASN A 303 4.03 -12.55 -3.67
N VAL A 304 3.03 -11.87 -4.23
CA VAL A 304 3.02 -11.55 -5.67
C VAL A 304 4.26 -10.72 -6.00
N SER A 305 5.05 -11.17 -6.98
CA SER A 305 6.31 -10.55 -7.38
C SER A 305 6.20 -9.74 -8.67
N THR A 306 5.26 -10.11 -9.55
CA THR A 306 5.00 -9.43 -10.82
C THR A 306 3.56 -9.69 -11.26
N LEU A 307 3.02 -8.74 -12.01
CA LEU A 307 1.70 -8.81 -12.60
C LEU A 307 1.80 -8.39 -14.07
N SER A 308 1.03 -9.05 -14.92
CA SER A 308 0.66 -8.51 -16.21
C SER A 308 -0.85 -8.66 -16.39
N ALA A 309 -1.43 -7.75 -17.14
CA ALA A 309 -2.86 -7.70 -17.40
C ALA A 309 -3.09 -7.56 -18.91
N ALA A 310 -4.02 -8.34 -19.44
CA ALA A 310 -4.43 -8.25 -20.83
C ALA A 310 -5.94 -8.45 -20.92
N ILE A 311 -6.61 -7.66 -21.76
CA ILE A 311 -8.02 -7.88 -22.09
C ILE A 311 -8.09 -8.70 -23.36
N ILE A 312 -8.76 -9.85 -23.28
CA ILE A 312 -9.07 -10.69 -24.43
C ILE A 312 -10.58 -10.85 -24.50
N ASP A 313 -11.15 -10.45 -25.63
CA ASP A 313 -12.60 -10.33 -25.81
C ASP A 313 -13.21 -9.49 -24.68
N ASP A 314 -14.00 -10.09 -23.80
CA ASP A 314 -14.64 -9.43 -22.64
C ASP A 314 -14.08 -9.94 -21.30
N ASP A 315 -12.84 -10.44 -21.29
CA ASP A 315 -12.17 -10.90 -20.07
C ASP A 315 -10.87 -10.17 -19.84
N LEU A 316 -10.71 -9.59 -18.65
CA LEU A 316 -9.40 -9.22 -18.16
C LEU A 316 -8.73 -10.48 -17.60
N ILE A 317 -7.59 -10.84 -18.19
CA ILE A 317 -6.71 -11.90 -17.70
C ILE A 317 -5.53 -11.26 -16.99
N VAL A 318 -5.39 -11.59 -15.71
CA VAL A 318 -4.26 -11.21 -14.87
C VAL A 318 -3.36 -12.41 -14.69
N THR A 319 -2.09 -12.25 -15.02
CA THR A 319 -1.06 -13.25 -14.73
C THR A 319 -0.22 -12.78 -13.55
N ALA A 320 -0.04 -13.63 -12.56
CA ALA A 320 0.72 -13.31 -11.36
C ALA A 320 1.91 -14.26 -11.19
N GLY A 321 3.10 -13.68 -11.03
CA GLY A 321 4.26 -14.40 -10.50
C GLY A 321 4.25 -14.41 -8.98
N SER A 322 4.80 -15.48 -8.40
CA SER A 322 4.94 -15.64 -6.95
C SER A 322 6.40 -15.81 -6.54
N GLN A 323 6.76 -15.26 -5.39
CA GLN A 323 8.07 -15.50 -4.78
C GLN A 323 8.26 -16.94 -4.30
N ARG A 324 7.18 -17.69 -4.07
CA ARG A 324 7.21 -19.03 -3.47
C ARG A 324 6.59 -20.10 -4.36
N ASP A 325 5.44 -19.81 -4.93
CA ASP A 325 4.65 -20.80 -5.64
C ASP A 325 5.15 -20.95 -7.09
N PRO A 326 5.29 -22.18 -7.60
CA PRO A 326 5.85 -22.41 -8.93
C PRO A 326 4.94 -21.93 -10.09
N GLY A 327 5.54 -21.35 -11.14
CA GLY A 327 4.83 -20.92 -12.34
C GLY A 327 4.04 -19.62 -12.16
N LEU A 328 3.06 -19.40 -13.04
CA LEU A 328 2.20 -18.23 -13.07
C LEU A 328 0.79 -18.61 -12.62
N GLY A 329 0.25 -17.87 -11.64
CA GLY A 329 -1.18 -17.85 -11.36
C GLY A 329 -1.92 -17.09 -12.45
N VAL A 330 -3.08 -17.59 -12.87
CA VAL A 330 -3.95 -16.94 -13.86
C VAL A 330 -5.28 -16.65 -13.20
N VAL A 331 -5.64 -15.37 -13.17
CA VAL A 331 -6.90 -14.87 -12.61
C VAL A 331 -7.69 -14.19 -13.72
N ARG A 332 -8.96 -14.54 -13.83
CA ARG A 332 -9.89 -14.01 -14.83
C ARG A 332 -10.85 -13.03 -14.16
N VAL A 333 -11.16 -11.94 -14.86
CA VAL A 333 -12.19 -10.98 -14.47
C VAL A 333 -13.17 -10.86 -15.64
N PRO A 334 -14.41 -11.36 -15.52
CA PRO A 334 -15.41 -11.25 -16.56
C PRO A 334 -15.92 -9.81 -16.67
N LEU A 335 -15.64 -9.16 -17.79
CA LEU A 335 -16.06 -7.79 -18.08
C LEU A 335 -17.37 -7.72 -18.88
N ALA A 336 -17.85 -8.85 -19.41
CA ALA A 336 -19.16 -8.90 -20.06
C ALA A 336 -20.31 -8.47 -19.14
N GLU A 337 -20.14 -8.63 -17.82
CA GLU A 337 -21.08 -8.16 -16.81
C GLU A 337 -20.81 -6.71 -16.37
N LEU A 338 -19.68 -6.09 -16.70
CA LEU A 338 -19.40 -4.70 -16.34
C LEU A 338 -20.32 -3.78 -17.13
N GLY A 339 -21.22 -3.11 -16.41
CA GLY A 339 -22.20 -2.19 -16.94
C GLY A 339 -21.62 -0.80 -17.18
N VAL A 340 -22.42 0.23 -16.94
CA VAL A 340 -21.99 1.62 -17.03
C VAL A 340 -21.19 2.02 -15.80
N THR A 341 -20.23 2.91 -16.00
CA THR A 341 -19.32 3.40 -14.97
C THR A 341 -19.25 4.93 -15.01
N GLY A 342 -19.10 5.57 -13.85
CA GLY A 342 -18.86 7.01 -13.75
C GLY A 342 -20.01 7.80 -13.13
N GLU A 343 -20.03 9.11 -13.36
CA GLU A 343 -21.06 10.02 -12.83
C GLU A 343 -22.39 9.90 -13.58
N ILE A 344 -23.10 8.80 -13.33
CA ILE A 344 -24.31 8.41 -14.06
C ILE A 344 -25.43 8.13 -13.05
N ALA A 345 -26.60 8.72 -13.27
CA ALA A 345 -27.75 8.61 -12.37
C ALA A 345 -28.53 7.29 -12.48
N THR A 346 -28.43 6.58 -13.60
CA THR A 346 -29.22 5.36 -13.84
C THR A 346 -28.38 4.32 -14.56
N GLY A 347 -28.23 3.16 -13.93
CA GLY A 347 -27.58 1.98 -14.47
C GLY A 347 -28.49 1.15 -15.37
N GLY A 348 -28.10 -0.09 -15.60
CA GLY A 348 -28.69 -1.01 -16.55
C GLY A 348 -28.96 -2.39 -15.96
N ALA A 349 -28.57 -3.43 -16.71
CA ALA A 349 -28.74 -4.83 -16.33
C ALA A 349 -27.40 -5.53 -16.01
N GLY A 350 -26.31 -4.75 -16.02
CA GLY A 350 -24.96 -5.20 -15.70
C GLY A 350 -24.59 -4.78 -14.28
N ARG A 351 -23.35 -5.03 -13.89
CA ARG A 351 -22.76 -4.53 -12.66
C ARG A 351 -22.31 -3.10 -12.89
N ASP A 352 -23.12 -2.16 -12.48
CA ASP A 352 -22.90 -0.75 -12.72
C ASP A 352 -22.09 -0.13 -11.56
N ILE A 353 -21.28 0.88 -11.88
CA ILE A 353 -20.50 1.64 -10.89
C ILE A 353 -20.94 3.09 -11.01
N LEU A 354 -21.87 3.49 -10.15
CA LEU A 354 -22.54 4.78 -10.21
C LEU A 354 -21.93 5.72 -9.17
N ILE A 355 -21.31 6.79 -9.65
CA ILE A 355 -20.67 7.81 -8.81
C ILE A 355 -21.64 8.98 -8.66
N SER A 356 -21.96 9.36 -7.43
CA SER A 356 -22.77 10.55 -7.20
C SER A 356 -21.98 11.82 -7.50
N SER A 357 -22.68 12.84 -7.97
CA SER A 357 -22.12 14.20 -8.06
C SER A 357 -23.19 15.22 -7.69
N PRO A 358 -22.83 16.50 -7.46
CA PRO A 358 -23.80 17.55 -7.13
C PRO A 358 -24.94 17.67 -8.14
N ASP A 359 -24.68 17.35 -9.42
CA ASP A 359 -25.69 17.34 -10.48
C ASP A 359 -26.46 16.01 -10.57
N ASN A 360 -25.92 14.93 -10.01
CA ASN A 360 -26.45 13.56 -10.05
C ASN A 360 -26.47 12.92 -8.64
N ALA A 361 -27.35 13.45 -7.77
CA ALA A 361 -27.48 12.98 -6.39
C ALA A 361 -28.48 11.81 -6.23
N VAL A 362 -29.24 11.44 -7.26
CA VAL A 362 -30.20 10.33 -7.21
C VAL A 362 -29.71 9.22 -8.14
N LEU A 363 -29.39 8.07 -7.55
CA LEU A 363 -28.80 6.92 -8.23
C LEU A 363 -29.80 5.75 -8.24
N THR A 364 -29.95 5.13 -9.40
CA THR A 364 -30.73 3.91 -9.63
C THR A 364 -29.82 2.88 -10.28
N GLY A 365 -29.59 1.74 -9.63
CA GLY A 365 -28.68 0.70 -10.13
C GLY A 365 -29.29 -0.08 -11.27
N GLY A 366 -30.50 -0.61 -11.06
CA GLY A 366 -31.16 -1.52 -11.98
C GLY A 366 -31.01 -2.97 -11.54
N ALA A 367 -30.64 -3.85 -12.47
CA ALA A 367 -30.37 -5.25 -12.17
C ALA A 367 -28.87 -5.49 -12.30
N GLY A 368 -28.29 -6.25 -11.38
CA GLY A 368 -26.84 -6.41 -11.35
C GLY A 368 -26.36 -6.36 -9.93
N ALA A 369 -25.05 -6.49 -9.74
CA ALA A 369 -24.43 -6.23 -8.45
C ALA A 369 -23.74 -4.87 -8.54
N ASP A 370 -24.46 -3.84 -8.14
CA ASP A 370 -24.09 -2.46 -8.41
C ASP A 370 -23.26 -1.88 -7.27
N ILE A 371 -22.37 -0.95 -7.61
CA ILE A 371 -21.61 -0.17 -6.64
C ILE A 371 -22.08 1.28 -6.72
N PHE A 372 -22.69 1.75 -5.64
CA PHE A 372 -23.05 3.15 -5.47
C PHE A 372 -21.92 3.87 -4.72
N VAL A 373 -21.16 4.70 -5.42
CA VAL A 373 -20.08 5.51 -4.84
C VAL A 373 -20.66 6.86 -4.45
N ALA A 374 -20.93 7.05 -3.15
CA ALA A 374 -21.51 8.29 -2.66
C ALA A 374 -20.39 9.29 -2.27
N ARG A 375 -20.17 10.28 -3.13
CA ARG A 375 -19.24 11.38 -2.88
C ARG A 375 -19.78 12.33 -1.80
N MET A 376 -18.87 13.07 -1.17
CA MET A 376 -19.25 14.14 -0.26
C MET A 376 -19.85 15.33 -1.04
N GLN A 377 -21.02 15.77 -0.61
CA GLN A 377 -21.75 16.89 -1.19
C GLN A 377 -22.80 17.41 -0.21
N ASP A 378 -23.17 18.69 -0.32
CA ASP A 378 -24.14 19.33 0.58
C ASP A 378 -25.54 18.72 0.46
N ALA A 379 -25.91 18.29 -0.75
CA ALA A 379 -27.20 17.67 -1.02
C ALA A 379 -27.12 16.16 -0.72
N PRO A 380 -28.07 15.59 0.05
CA PRO A 380 -28.07 14.16 0.32
C PRO A 380 -28.08 13.31 -0.96
N VAL A 381 -27.32 12.23 -0.96
CA VAL A 381 -27.36 11.22 -2.03
C VAL A 381 -28.56 10.30 -1.79
N GLN A 382 -29.30 9.95 -2.83
CA GLN A 382 -30.44 9.04 -2.76
C GLN A 382 -30.22 7.83 -3.66
N ILE A 383 -30.26 6.63 -3.10
CA ILE A 383 -30.24 5.35 -3.82
C ILE A 383 -31.66 4.79 -3.85
N THR A 384 -32.16 4.42 -5.02
CA THR A 384 -33.60 4.14 -5.21
C THR A 384 -34.02 2.68 -5.13
N ASP A 385 -33.09 1.75 -5.29
CA ASP A 385 -33.35 0.34 -5.57
C ASP A 385 -32.27 -0.60 -5.04
N PHE A 386 -31.66 -0.27 -3.90
CA PHE A 386 -30.59 -1.07 -3.30
C PHE A 386 -31.05 -2.50 -2.97
N GLU A 387 -30.36 -3.51 -3.47
CA GLU A 387 -30.59 -4.93 -3.20
C GLU A 387 -29.56 -5.48 -2.18
N PRO A 388 -29.96 -5.72 -0.92
CA PRO A 388 -29.04 -6.21 0.12
C PRO A 388 -28.42 -7.56 -0.23
N GLY A 389 -27.12 -7.68 0.01
CA GLY A 389 -26.35 -8.88 -0.32
C GLY A 389 -25.95 -9.01 -1.79
N LEU A 390 -26.43 -8.11 -2.66
CA LEU A 390 -26.04 -8.01 -4.06
C LEU A 390 -25.29 -6.69 -4.33
N ASP A 391 -25.90 -5.56 -3.97
CA ASP A 391 -25.34 -4.22 -4.16
C ASP A 391 -24.39 -3.81 -3.04
N ARG A 392 -23.56 -2.80 -3.31
CA ARG A 392 -22.62 -2.21 -2.36
C ARG A 392 -22.70 -0.69 -2.35
N LEU A 393 -22.62 -0.12 -1.15
CA LEU A 393 -22.42 1.30 -0.94
C LEU A 393 -20.94 1.56 -0.62
N ASP A 394 -20.28 2.38 -1.45
CA ASP A 394 -18.91 2.83 -1.25
C ASP A 394 -18.93 4.27 -0.69
N LEU A 395 -18.41 4.42 0.53
CA LEU A 395 -18.23 5.70 1.23
C LEU A 395 -16.74 6.01 1.46
N SER A 396 -15.84 5.37 0.70
CA SER A 396 -14.39 5.46 0.89
C SER A 396 -13.83 6.87 0.69
N ASP A 397 -14.58 7.74 0.04
CA ASP A 397 -14.22 9.15 -0.15
C ASP A 397 -14.57 10.04 1.04
N TRP A 398 -15.18 9.50 2.09
CA TRP A 398 -15.59 10.31 3.23
C TRP A 398 -14.42 10.49 4.22
N PRO A 399 -13.82 11.71 4.34
CA PRO A 399 -12.75 12.02 5.27
C PRO A 399 -12.92 11.45 6.68
N MET A 400 -11.92 10.67 7.10
CA MET A 400 -11.82 10.08 8.44
C MET A 400 -12.92 9.06 8.75
N LEU A 401 -13.63 8.52 7.75
CA LEU A 401 -14.53 7.38 7.91
C LEU A 401 -13.71 6.08 7.79
N ARG A 402 -13.51 5.39 8.92
CA ARG A 402 -12.67 4.18 9.05
C ARG A 402 -13.45 2.94 9.49
N GLY A 403 -14.66 3.11 10.02
CA GLY A 403 -15.50 1.99 10.41
C GLY A 403 -16.98 2.32 10.43
N VAL A 404 -17.80 1.28 10.27
CA VAL A 404 -19.27 1.38 10.28
C VAL A 404 -19.78 1.96 11.60
N THR A 405 -19.06 1.79 12.71
CA THR A 405 -19.43 2.33 14.03
C THR A 405 -19.43 3.86 14.08
N GLN A 406 -18.80 4.54 13.10
CA GLN A 406 -18.86 5.98 12.96
C GLN A 406 -20.13 6.47 12.22
N LEU A 407 -20.87 5.55 11.58
CA LEU A 407 -22.10 5.85 10.88
C LEU A 407 -23.31 5.81 11.82
N ALA A 408 -24.21 6.78 11.67
CA ALA A 408 -25.55 6.68 12.21
C ALA A 408 -26.47 6.08 11.14
N VAL A 409 -26.83 4.80 11.30
CA VAL A 409 -27.75 4.10 10.40
C VAL A 409 -29.14 4.04 11.04
N THR A 410 -30.09 4.76 10.45
CA THR A 410 -31.49 4.78 10.90
C THR A 410 -32.37 4.06 9.89
N THR A 411 -32.88 2.88 10.28
CA THR A 411 -33.84 2.13 9.46
C THR A 411 -35.12 2.93 9.23
N THR A 412 -35.60 2.92 7.99
CA THR A 412 -36.90 3.49 7.58
C THR A 412 -37.85 2.36 7.16
N ASP A 413 -39.12 2.68 6.90
CA ASP A 413 -40.10 1.67 6.46
C ASP A 413 -39.73 1.01 5.11
N ARG A 414 -38.90 1.66 4.28
CA ARG A 414 -38.54 1.21 2.92
C ARG A 414 -37.03 1.21 2.63
N GLY A 415 -36.20 1.28 3.67
CA GLY A 415 -34.75 1.28 3.51
C GLY A 415 -34.04 1.84 4.74
N ALA A 416 -33.09 2.74 4.55
CA ALA A 416 -32.32 3.37 5.63
C ALA A 416 -31.91 4.81 5.30
N LEU A 417 -31.63 5.58 6.35
CA LEU A 417 -30.82 6.80 6.27
C LEU A 417 -29.45 6.48 6.89
N VAL A 418 -28.38 6.69 6.13
CA VAL A 418 -26.99 6.57 6.60
C VAL A 418 -26.41 7.97 6.72
N SER A 419 -26.00 8.35 7.92
CA SER A 419 -25.47 9.68 8.21
C SER A 419 -24.04 9.60 8.78
N TYR A 420 -23.19 10.53 8.36
CA TYR A 420 -21.86 10.78 8.92
C TYR A 420 -21.60 12.29 8.93
N ARG A 421 -21.46 12.87 10.13
CA ARG A 421 -21.36 14.33 10.30
C ARG A 421 -22.57 15.03 9.65
N ASP A 422 -22.33 15.87 8.65
CA ASP A 422 -23.35 16.62 7.92
C ASP A 422 -23.74 15.96 6.57
N TYR A 423 -23.23 14.76 6.29
CA TYR A 423 -23.47 14.04 5.04
C TYR A 423 -24.46 12.90 5.24
N ASP A 424 -25.43 12.83 4.33
CA ASP A 424 -26.54 11.88 4.38
C ASP A 424 -26.68 11.09 3.07
N VAL A 425 -26.92 9.79 3.19
CA VAL A 425 -27.34 8.92 2.10
C VAL A 425 -28.69 8.29 2.45
N PHE A 426 -29.71 8.59 1.65
CA PHE A 426 -31.02 7.96 1.71
C PHE A 426 -31.05 6.72 0.83
N ILE A 427 -31.28 5.55 1.42
CA ILE A 427 -31.33 4.29 0.71
C ILE A 427 -32.77 3.79 0.72
N VAL A 428 -33.29 3.50 -0.46
CA VAL A 428 -34.53 2.75 -0.66
C VAL A 428 -34.15 1.36 -1.13
N SER A 429 -34.68 0.34 -0.47
CA SER A 429 -34.48 -1.05 -0.87
C SER A 429 -35.33 -1.39 -2.11
N GLN A 430 -34.80 -2.27 -2.96
CA GLN A 430 -35.50 -2.76 -4.15
C GLN A 430 -36.86 -3.39 -3.81
N ASP A 431 -36.93 -4.14 -2.70
CA ASP A 431 -38.14 -4.83 -2.24
C ASP A 431 -39.05 -3.97 -1.35
N GLY A 432 -38.63 -2.75 -1.04
CA GLY A 432 -39.36 -1.80 -0.22
C GLY A 432 -39.41 -2.14 1.27
N THR A 433 -38.51 -2.99 1.76
CA THR A 433 -38.34 -3.30 3.19
C THR A 433 -37.32 -2.38 3.89
N GLY A 434 -37.39 -2.30 5.21
CA GLY A 434 -36.42 -1.54 6.01
C GLY A 434 -35.04 -2.21 6.02
N LEU A 435 -33.98 -1.40 5.98
CA LEU A 435 -32.58 -1.85 6.00
C LEU A 435 -31.89 -1.43 7.31
N GLY A 436 -31.12 -2.35 7.88
CA GLY A 436 -30.19 -2.10 8.97
C GLY A 436 -28.74 -1.94 8.48
N ALA A 437 -27.84 -1.63 9.40
CA ALA A 437 -26.41 -1.52 9.10
C ALA A 437 -25.83 -2.83 8.53
N ASP A 438 -26.26 -3.99 9.04
CA ASP A 438 -25.80 -5.30 8.57
C ASP A 438 -26.31 -5.65 7.17
N ASP A 439 -27.40 -5.06 6.70
CA ASP A 439 -27.91 -5.28 5.33
C ASP A 439 -27.09 -4.48 4.30
N ILE A 440 -26.56 -3.32 4.71
CA ILE A 440 -25.78 -2.41 3.86
C ILE A 440 -24.28 -2.74 3.94
N PHE A 441 -23.79 -3.07 5.14
CA PHE A 441 -22.39 -3.35 5.46
C PHE A 441 -22.24 -4.68 6.22
N PRO A 442 -22.65 -5.83 5.64
CA PRO A 442 -22.70 -7.13 6.32
C PRO A 442 -21.37 -7.61 6.90
N ARG A 443 -20.26 -7.05 6.44
CA ARG A 443 -18.90 -7.39 6.87
C ARG A 443 -18.03 -6.15 7.09
N GLY A 444 -18.65 -5.00 7.33
CA GLY A 444 -17.94 -3.73 7.50
C GLY A 444 -17.48 -3.12 6.18
N PHE A 445 -16.43 -2.30 6.25
CA PHE A 445 -15.81 -1.67 5.09
C PHE A 445 -14.72 -2.57 4.51
N HIS A 446 -14.71 -2.69 3.18
CA HIS A 446 -13.78 -3.56 2.45
C HIS A 446 -12.82 -2.80 1.52
N TRP A 447 -13.03 -1.50 1.38
CA TRP A 447 -12.17 -0.61 0.62
C TRP A 447 -10.88 -0.30 1.40
N PRO A 448 -9.83 0.19 0.72
CA PRO A 448 -8.60 0.60 1.38
C PRO A 448 -8.78 1.89 2.21
N ASP A 449 -7.84 2.13 3.13
CA ASP A 449 -7.82 3.35 3.92
C ASP A 449 -7.35 4.52 3.05
N ARG A 450 -8.22 5.51 2.85
CA ARG A 450 -7.92 6.69 2.03
C ARG A 450 -7.30 7.80 2.89
N VAL A 451 -6.18 8.35 2.42
CA VAL A 451 -5.52 9.51 3.06
C VAL A 451 -5.94 10.77 2.32
N LEU A 452 -6.24 11.81 3.09
CA LEU A 452 -6.56 13.12 2.52
C LEU A 452 -5.31 13.73 1.89
N THR A 453 -5.40 14.02 0.61
CA THR A 453 -4.37 14.74 -0.13
C THR A 453 -4.61 16.23 0.01
N LEU A 454 -3.55 17.01 0.29
CA LEU A 454 -3.64 18.47 0.52
C LEU A 454 -4.22 19.28 -0.67
N GLY A 455 -4.42 18.67 -1.85
CA GLY A 455 -5.17 19.27 -2.95
C GLY A 455 -6.69 19.36 -2.73
N ASP A 456 -7.25 18.50 -1.87
CA ASP A 456 -8.69 18.46 -1.58
C ASP A 456 -9.17 19.61 -0.65
N ILE A 457 -8.22 20.37 -0.08
CA ILE A 457 -8.46 21.57 0.73
C ILE A 457 -8.16 22.82 -0.09
N SER A 458 -8.89 23.04 -1.19
CA SER A 458 -8.87 24.35 -1.85
C SER A 458 -9.57 25.40 -0.96
N SER A 459 -8.75 26.32 -0.48
CA SER A 459 -9.03 27.58 0.23
C SER A 459 -10.46 28.17 0.14
N ASP A 460 -11.25 28.02 1.21
CA ASP A 460 -12.30 28.99 1.56
C ASP A 460 -12.35 29.31 3.08
N ALA A 461 -11.29 29.00 3.82
CA ALA A 461 -11.17 29.42 5.21
C ALA A 461 -10.42 30.76 5.28
N GLY A 462 -11.18 31.85 5.43
CA GLY A 462 -10.66 33.18 5.68
C GLY A 462 -9.66 33.21 6.84
N GLN A 463 -8.51 33.81 6.58
CA GLN A 463 -7.42 34.00 7.53
C GLN A 463 -7.86 34.90 8.70
N PRO A 464 -7.73 34.46 9.98
CA PRO A 464 -7.86 35.36 11.10
C PRO A 464 -6.59 36.20 11.27
N ASP A 465 -6.79 37.50 11.46
CA ASP A 465 -5.76 38.51 11.68
C ASP A 465 -4.87 38.21 12.90
N ASP A 466 -3.55 38.29 12.69
CA ASP A 466 -2.52 38.24 13.74
C ASP A 466 -2.23 39.67 14.20
N ASP A 467 -2.63 39.99 15.43
CA ASP A 467 -2.33 41.27 16.07
C ASP A 467 -1.84 41.05 17.52
N THR A 468 -0.67 41.65 17.77
CA THR A 468 -0.10 42.12 19.05
C THR A 468 0.90 41.26 19.87
N PRO A 469 1.91 41.91 20.51
CA PRO A 469 3.33 41.55 20.35
C PRO A 469 4.06 41.11 21.65
N ALA A 470 5.31 40.67 21.46
CA ALA A 470 6.28 40.16 22.42
C ALA A 470 6.70 41.12 23.55
N ASP A 471 7.18 40.54 24.67
CA ASP A 471 8.04 41.18 25.67
C ASP A 471 8.93 40.10 26.40
N PRO A 472 10.02 40.46 27.13
CA PRO A 472 11.39 39.95 26.93
C PRO A 472 11.94 39.11 28.11
N PRO A 473 13.20 38.58 28.03
CA PRO A 473 13.74 37.61 29.00
C PRO A 473 14.51 38.26 30.16
N PRO A 474 14.89 37.49 31.21
CA PRO A 474 16.09 37.82 31.97
C PRO A 474 17.02 36.63 32.25
N ASP A 475 18.24 36.75 31.73
CA ASP A 475 19.60 36.58 32.29
C ASP A 475 19.88 35.66 33.52
N GLY A 476 20.98 34.88 33.39
CA GLY A 476 21.88 34.60 34.52
C GLY A 476 22.75 33.33 34.43
N ASP A 477 23.95 33.44 33.84
CA ASP A 477 25.16 32.58 34.03
C ASP A 477 25.99 33.14 35.23
N PRO A 478 27.13 32.61 35.75
CA PRO A 478 27.94 31.39 35.44
C PRO A 478 28.58 30.64 36.66
N ASP A 479 29.28 29.52 36.46
CA ASP A 479 30.66 29.22 36.97
C ASP A 479 31.11 27.72 36.85
N ASP A 480 32.38 27.58 36.44
CA ASP A 480 33.28 26.46 35.98
C ASP A 480 34.02 25.72 37.17
N PRO A 481 35.06 24.82 37.07
CA PRO A 481 35.57 23.79 36.11
C PRO A 481 36.01 22.41 36.74
N ASP A 482 36.38 21.44 35.87
CA ASP A 482 37.42 20.36 35.92
C ASP A 482 37.37 19.11 36.86
N GLY A 483 37.55 17.90 36.28
CA GLY A 483 38.27 16.77 36.91
C GLY A 483 37.92 15.30 36.54
N ASP A 484 38.77 14.68 35.71
CA ASP A 484 39.01 13.24 35.36
C ASP A 484 38.40 12.03 36.15
N THR A 485 37.67 11.15 35.42
CA THR A 485 37.59 9.64 35.31
C THR A 485 37.76 8.66 36.52
N PRO A 486 37.37 7.34 36.43
CA PRO A 486 36.14 6.60 35.99
C PRO A 486 35.71 5.50 37.04
N PRO A 487 34.81 4.51 36.77
CA PRO A 487 33.40 4.48 36.33
C PRO A 487 32.42 3.91 37.41
N PRO A 488 31.08 4.06 37.28
CA PRO A 488 30.15 2.98 37.68
C PRO A 488 28.90 2.87 36.74
N PRO A 489 28.02 1.85 36.91
CA PRO A 489 27.25 1.22 35.84
C PRO A 489 25.94 1.94 35.48
N ASP A 490 25.48 1.75 34.24
CA ASP A 490 24.10 1.86 33.78
C ASP A 490 23.36 3.22 33.92
N SER A 491 23.98 4.31 33.46
CA SER A 491 23.29 5.60 33.25
C SER A 491 23.11 5.86 31.77
N GLY A 492 21.95 5.49 31.23
CA GLY A 492 21.55 5.77 29.87
C GLY A 492 20.08 5.43 29.68
N SER A 493 19.46 6.04 28.67
CA SER A 493 18.06 5.81 28.36
C SER A 493 17.81 4.35 28.01
N ARG A 494 16.75 3.78 28.59
CA ARG A 494 16.46 2.35 28.51
C ARG A 494 14.99 2.05 28.34
N VAL A 495 14.73 0.97 27.62
CA VAL A 495 13.43 0.33 27.53
C VAL A 495 13.52 -0.99 28.26
N VAL A 496 12.67 -1.18 29.27
CA VAL A 496 12.62 -2.38 30.09
C VAL A 496 11.24 -3.02 30.03
N ASP A 497 11.16 -4.33 30.23
CA ASP A 497 9.89 -5.01 30.40
C ASP A 497 9.32 -4.78 31.81
N ARG A 498 8.16 -5.39 32.07
CA ARG A 498 7.47 -5.33 33.37
C ARG A 498 8.29 -5.91 34.53
N ALA A 499 9.28 -6.76 34.26
CA ALA A 499 10.20 -7.34 35.25
C ALA A 499 11.49 -6.52 35.41
N GLY A 500 11.61 -5.39 34.70
CA GLY A 500 12.79 -4.54 34.70
C GLY A 500 13.96 -5.09 33.90
N GLN A 501 13.75 -6.11 33.05
CA GLN A 501 14.76 -6.61 32.13
C GLN A 501 14.80 -5.76 30.85
N GLY A 502 15.98 -5.57 30.27
CA GLY A 502 16.13 -4.81 29.02
C GLY A 502 15.36 -5.42 27.86
N LEU A 503 14.60 -4.59 27.14
CA LEU A 503 13.88 -4.99 25.94
C LEU A 503 14.71 -4.69 24.69
N GLU A 504 15.28 -5.73 24.09
CA GLU A 504 16.04 -5.64 22.83
C GLU A 504 15.11 -5.47 21.63
N GLY A 505 15.55 -4.67 20.64
CA GLY A 505 14.88 -4.54 19.35
C GLY A 505 13.63 -3.66 19.35
N ALA A 506 13.42 -2.84 20.38
CA ALA A 506 12.43 -1.77 20.34
C ALA A 506 12.93 -0.64 19.44
N ILE A 507 12.11 -0.22 18.47
CA ILE A 507 12.38 0.91 17.60
C ILE A 507 11.94 2.17 18.34
N VAL A 508 12.90 3.07 18.57
CA VAL A 508 12.71 4.34 19.26
C VAL A 508 12.77 5.46 18.23
N THR A 509 11.68 6.19 18.05
CA THR A 509 11.58 7.30 17.10
C THR A 509 11.28 8.60 17.83
N LEU A 510 12.14 9.60 17.68
CA LEU A 510 11.95 10.96 18.16
C LEU A 510 11.41 11.83 17.03
N PHE A 511 10.24 12.42 17.25
CA PHE A 511 9.64 13.47 16.43
C PHE A 511 9.91 14.82 17.10
N PRO A 512 10.98 15.53 16.69
CA PRO A 512 11.33 16.77 17.34
C PRO A 512 10.33 17.88 16.98
N GLU A 513 10.16 18.87 17.87
CA GLU A 513 9.30 20.03 17.59
C GLU A 513 9.88 20.91 16.47
N SER A 514 11.21 20.88 16.30
CA SER A 514 11.90 21.45 15.15
C SER A 514 13.12 20.59 14.77
N GLY A 515 13.32 20.36 13.47
CA GLY A 515 14.42 19.51 12.96
C GLY A 515 13.93 18.22 12.29
N THR A 516 14.86 17.28 12.08
CA THR A 516 14.59 16.01 11.40
C THR A 516 14.31 14.88 12.40
N THR A 517 13.32 14.04 12.12
CA THR A 517 13.02 12.83 12.90
C THR A 517 14.27 11.96 13.06
N TYR A 518 14.48 11.46 14.27
CA TYR A 518 15.59 10.56 14.61
C TYR A 518 15.06 9.19 15.00
N GLY A 519 15.66 8.13 14.46
CA GLY A 519 15.31 6.74 14.76
C GLY A 519 16.51 5.95 15.26
N THR A 520 16.32 5.14 16.29
CA THR A 520 17.30 4.19 16.80
C THR A 520 16.61 2.91 17.27
N THR A 521 17.39 1.87 17.59
CA THR A 521 16.87 0.61 18.14
C THR A 521 17.57 0.26 19.44
N THR A 522 16.84 -0.35 20.38
CA THR A 522 17.42 -0.78 21.65
C THR A 522 18.35 -1.99 21.51
N ASP A 523 19.43 -2.00 22.29
CA ASP A 523 20.38 -3.11 22.38
C ASP A 523 19.88 -4.26 23.28
N SER A 524 20.71 -5.30 23.48
CA SER A 524 20.38 -6.47 24.30
C SER A 524 20.11 -6.17 25.78
N LEU A 525 20.49 -4.98 26.26
CA LEU A 525 20.22 -4.50 27.62
C LEU A 525 19.08 -3.47 27.63
N GLY A 526 18.39 -3.27 26.50
CA GLY A 526 17.33 -2.28 26.34
C GLY A 526 17.83 -0.85 26.20
N GLY A 527 19.14 -0.63 26.10
CA GLY A 527 19.75 0.69 26.02
C GLY A 527 19.57 1.34 24.66
N PHE A 528 19.37 2.66 24.65
CA PHE A 528 19.36 3.47 23.42
C PHE A 528 19.94 4.87 23.68
N THR A 529 20.30 5.58 22.61
CA THR A 529 20.87 6.93 22.68
C THR A 529 20.11 7.88 21.77
N LEU A 530 19.75 9.04 22.33
CA LEU A 530 19.12 10.14 21.61
C LEU A 530 20.15 11.24 21.28
N PRO A 531 19.90 12.08 20.26
CA PRO A 531 20.70 13.26 20.01
C PRO A 531 20.71 14.21 21.23
N PRO A 532 21.79 14.97 21.47
CA PRO A 532 21.82 15.97 22.54
C PRO A 532 20.74 17.05 22.31
N ALA A 533 20.13 17.54 23.39
CA ALA A 533 19.02 18.50 23.37
C ALA A 533 17.77 18.02 22.58
N SER A 534 17.45 16.73 22.71
CA SER A 534 16.24 16.15 22.13
C SER A 534 14.97 16.66 22.82
N GLU A 535 14.23 17.53 22.15
CA GLU A 535 12.88 17.96 22.53
C GLU A 535 11.87 17.48 21.50
N GLY A 536 10.71 17.00 21.96
CA GLY A 536 9.63 16.53 21.08
C GLY A 536 8.98 15.23 21.55
N ARG A 537 8.24 14.59 20.65
CA ARG A 537 7.47 13.38 20.95
C ARG A 537 8.27 12.12 20.63
N LEU A 538 8.51 11.30 21.63
CA LEU A 538 9.13 9.98 21.49
C LEU A 538 8.04 8.91 21.34
N VAL A 539 8.13 8.12 20.28
CA VAL A 539 7.24 7.00 19.99
C VAL A 539 8.06 5.73 19.87
N LEU A 540 7.58 4.66 20.50
CA LEU A 540 8.25 3.37 20.50
C LEU A 540 7.35 2.30 19.91
N THR A 541 7.94 1.43 19.08
CA THR A 541 7.27 0.26 18.53
C THR A 541 8.18 -0.95 18.62
N ARG A 542 7.62 -2.16 18.76
CA ARG A 542 8.38 -3.40 18.77
C ARG A 542 7.52 -4.56 18.29
N PHE A 543 8.05 -5.35 17.38
CA PHE A 543 7.40 -6.58 16.94
C PHE A 543 7.59 -7.69 17.96
N HIS A 544 6.56 -8.52 18.15
CA HIS A 544 6.67 -9.71 18.98
C HIS A 544 7.62 -10.74 18.34
N THR A 545 8.55 -11.29 19.11
CA THR A 545 9.54 -12.28 18.65
C THR A 545 9.34 -13.64 19.34
N ALA A 546 10.00 -14.70 18.84
CA ALA A 546 9.95 -16.01 19.48
C ALA A 546 10.62 -16.06 20.88
N GLY A 547 11.40 -15.03 21.24
CA GLY A 547 12.00 -14.89 22.57
C GLY A 547 11.12 -14.19 23.60
N ASP A 548 9.97 -13.65 23.18
CA ASP A 548 9.03 -12.95 24.08
C ASP A 548 8.18 -13.96 24.88
N PRO A 549 7.61 -13.53 26.02
CA PRO A 549 6.75 -14.39 26.83
C PRO A 549 5.53 -14.89 26.05
N ALA A 550 5.20 -16.17 26.24
CA ALA A 550 4.01 -16.76 25.64
C ALA A 550 2.75 -16.25 26.32
N ILE A 551 1.73 -15.92 25.52
CA ILE A 551 0.38 -15.60 25.97
C ILE A 551 -0.46 -16.87 25.94
N GLY A 552 -1.01 -17.28 27.08
CA GLY A 552 -1.69 -18.56 27.25
C GLY A 552 -3.07 -18.47 27.90
N ALA A 553 -3.70 -19.63 28.07
CA ALA A 553 -5.01 -19.73 28.72
C ALA A 553 -4.99 -19.34 30.21
N ALA A 554 -3.80 -19.35 30.83
CA ALA A 554 -3.61 -18.85 32.19
C ALA A 554 -3.82 -17.32 32.25
N ASP A 555 -3.23 -16.56 31.32
CA ASP A 555 -3.42 -15.12 31.23
C ASP A 555 -4.89 -14.76 31.03
N ALA A 556 -5.60 -15.51 30.17
CA ALA A 556 -7.04 -15.33 29.96
C ALA A 556 -7.86 -15.53 31.24
N LEU A 557 -7.48 -16.49 32.10
CA LEU A 557 -8.10 -16.68 33.40
C LEU A 557 -7.82 -15.50 34.33
N ASP A 558 -6.62 -14.95 34.29
CA ASP A 558 -6.25 -13.80 35.11
C ASP A 558 -6.96 -12.51 34.68
N VAL A 559 -7.10 -12.26 33.37
CA VAL A 559 -7.97 -11.19 32.84
C VAL A 559 -9.40 -11.37 33.34
N LEU A 560 -9.94 -12.59 33.31
CA LEU A 560 -11.29 -12.86 33.79
C LEU A 560 -11.43 -12.52 35.28
N ARG A 561 -10.43 -12.90 36.10
CA ARG A 561 -10.40 -12.58 37.54
C ARG A 561 -10.34 -11.08 37.80
N LEU A 562 -9.61 -10.32 36.98
CA LEU A 562 -9.58 -8.86 37.05
C LEU A 562 -10.94 -8.27 36.69
N ALA A 563 -11.55 -8.72 35.59
CA ALA A 563 -12.85 -8.25 35.12
C ALA A 563 -13.97 -8.44 36.16
N VAL A 564 -13.95 -9.54 36.92
CA VAL A 564 -14.93 -9.82 37.98
C VAL A 564 -14.53 -9.30 39.36
N GLY A 565 -13.39 -8.60 39.48
CA GLY A 565 -12.94 -7.99 40.73
C GLY A 565 -12.48 -8.99 41.81
N LEU A 566 -11.99 -10.17 41.41
CA LEU A 566 -11.55 -11.23 42.33
C LEU A 566 -10.07 -11.17 42.73
N ASN A 567 -9.28 -10.22 42.20
CA ASN A 567 -7.85 -10.10 42.51
C ASN A 567 -7.56 -8.86 43.38
N ALA A 568 -7.10 -9.10 44.62
CA ALA A 568 -6.85 -8.08 45.63
C ALA A 568 -5.43 -7.45 45.59
N GLY A 569 -4.64 -7.73 44.55
CA GLY A 569 -3.24 -7.31 44.44
C GLY A 569 -2.80 -6.81 43.05
N ALA A 570 -3.74 -6.64 42.12
CA ALA A 570 -3.44 -6.17 40.77
C ALA A 570 -3.09 -4.68 40.75
N GLY A 571 -2.01 -4.33 40.06
CA GLY A 571 -1.57 -2.96 39.85
C GLY A 571 -2.02 -2.38 38.51
N PRO A 572 -1.75 -1.09 38.26
CA PRO A 572 -2.10 -0.41 37.02
C PRO A 572 -1.61 -1.12 35.74
N LEU A 573 -0.38 -1.66 35.75
CA LEU A 573 0.19 -2.37 34.60
C LEU A 573 -0.56 -3.67 34.27
N ASP A 574 -1.19 -4.30 35.27
CA ASP A 574 -2.01 -5.50 35.04
C ASP A 574 -3.30 -5.13 34.30
N PHE A 575 -3.90 -3.98 34.63
CA PHE A 575 -5.09 -3.51 33.94
C PHE A 575 -4.78 -3.07 32.50
N ILE A 576 -3.61 -2.45 32.26
CA ILE A 576 -3.16 -2.13 30.90
C ILE A 576 -2.93 -3.41 30.10
N ALA A 577 -2.26 -4.42 30.67
CA ALA A 577 -2.03 -5.68 29.98
C ALA A 577 -3.34 -6.47 29.74
N ALA A 578 -4.34 -6.29 30.60
CA ALA A 578 -5.61 -7.01 30.54
C ALA A 578 -6.65 -6.39 29.60
N ASP A 579 -6.56 -5.09 29.30
CA ASP A 579 -7.38 -4.41 28.28
C ASP A 579 -6.79 -4.69 26.89
N VAL A 580 -7.04 -5.90 26.38
CA VAL A 580 -6.44 -6.39 25.14
C VAL A 580 -7.11 -5.84 23.91
N ASN A 581 -8.37 -5.42 24.01
CA ASN A 581 -9.12 -4.78 22.92
C ASN A 581 -9.01 -3.25 22.92
N ARG A 582 -8.41 -2.65 23.96
CA ARG A 582 -8.20 -1.21 24.16
C ARG A 582 -9.49 -0.39 24.20
N ASP A 583 -10.55 -0.98 24.75
CA ASP A 583 -11.83 -0.27 24.94
C ASP A 583 -11.84 0.62 26.20
N GLY A 584 -10.74 0.61 26.95
CA GLY A 584 -10.55 1.39 28.16
C GLY A 584 -11.13 0.72 29.41
N GLN A 585 -11.55 -0.54 29.32
CA GLN A 585 -12.06 -1.34 30.43
C GLN A 585 -11.50 -2.77 30.38
N VAL A 586 -11.45 -3.42 31.54
CA VAL A 586 -11.10 -4.84 31.65
C VAL A 586 -12.37 -5.63 31.89
N THR A 587 -12.82 -6.35 30.88
CA THR A 587 -14.10 -7.06 30.86
C THR A 587 -13.94 -8.56 30.60
N ALA A 588 -15.05 -9.30 30.66
CA ALA A 588 -15.04 -10.71 30.28
C ALA A 588 -14.80 -10.92 28.77
N THR A 589 -15.01 -9.88 27.96
CA THR A 589 -14.72 -9.89 26.53
C THR A 589 -13.22 -10.00 26.29
N ASP A 590 -12.41 -9.22 27.01
CA ASP A 590 -10.96 -9.29 26.98
C ASP A 590 -10.43 -10.69 27.30
N ALA A 591 -10.98 -11.29 28.36
CA ALA A 591 -10.63 -12.66 28.75
C ALA A 591 -11.01 -13.69 27.69
N LEU A 592 -12.17 -13.52 27.05
CA LEU A 592 -12.65 -14.43 26.01
C LEU A 592 -11.81 -14.32 24.74
N ASP A 593 -11.50 -13.10 24.31
CA ASP A 593 -10.69 -12.85 23.13
C ASP A 593 -9.27 -13.39 23.34
N LEU A 594 -8.70 -13.18 24.53
CA LEU A 594 -7.40 -13.73 24.90
C LEU A 594 -7.41 -15.27 24.98
N LEU A 595 -8.50 -15.87 25.50
CA LEU A 595 -8.65 -17.33 25.53
C LEU A 595 -8.72 -17.92 24.13
N ARG A 596 -9.52 -17.31 23.24
CA ARG A 596 -9.65 -17.72 21.83
C ARG A 596 -8.30 -17.64 21.14
N PHE A 597 -7.56 -16.56 21.37
CA PHE A 597 -6.20 -16.38 20.87
C PHE A 597 -5.26 -17.49 21.37
N ALA A 598 -5.29 -17.78 22.68
CA ALA A 598 -4.44 -18.81 23.29
C ALA A 598 -4.74 -20.23 22.80
N VAL A 599 -5.98 -20.54 22.41
CA VAL A 599 -6.36 -21.87 21.88
C VAL A 599 -6.28 -21.96 20.35
N GLY A 600 -5.79 -20.92 19.67
CA GLY A 600 -5.61 -20.91 18.21
C GLY A 600 -6.91 -20.78 17.42
N LEU A 601 -7.93 -20.15 17.99
CA LEU A 601 -9.13 -19.72 17.26
C LEU A 601 -8.89 -18.34 16.68
N ASP A 602 -9.51 -18.06 15.52
CA ASP A 602 -9.40 -16.76 14.88
C ASP A 602 -9.96 -15.64 15.78
N THR A 603 -9.12 -14.65 16.07
CA THR A 603 -9.46 -13.42 16.78
C THR A 603 -8.80 -12.23 16.09
N ALA A 604 -9.34 -11.03 16.32
CA ALA A 604 -8.73 -9.78 15.87
C ALA A 604 -7.55 -9.33 16.77
N LEU A 605 -7.21 -10.09 17.82
CA LEU A 605 -6.12 -9.74 18.73
C LEU A 605 -4.76 -10.02 18.11
N THR A 606 -3.89 -9.02 18.12
CA THR A 606 -2.47 -9.14 17.75
C THR A 606 -1.57 -9.08 18.97
N ARG A 607 -0.41 -9.74 18.94
CA ARG A 607 0.60 -9.66 20.02
C ARG A 607 1.28 -8.29 19.95
N GLU A 608 0.78 -7.34 20.72
CA GLU A 608 1.20 -5.94 20.64
C GLU A 608 1.90 -5.46 21.91
N TRP A 609 2.98 -4.68 21.73
CA TRP A 609 3.69 -4.01 22.80
C TRP A 609 3.21 -2.57 22.95
N VAL A 610 2.93 -2.18 24.18
CA VAL A 610 2.64 -0.79 24.59
C VAL A 610 3.83 -0.25 25.37
N PHE A 611 4.19 1.00 25.14
CA PHE A 611 5.29 1.67 25.82
C PHE A 611 4.78 2.89 26.58
N ILE A 612 5.12 2.95 27.86
CA ILE A 612 4.79 4.08 28.73
C ILE A 612 6.05 4.56 29.46
N ASP A 613 6.06 5.85 29.83
CA ASP A 613 7.09 6.36 30.74
C ASP A 613 7.00 5.58 32.07
N THR A 614 8.13 5.07 32.56
CA THR A 614 8.20 4.36 33.84
C THR A 614 7.80 5.26 35.01
N ALA A 615 7.96 6.59 34.87
CA ALA A 615 7.57 7.59 35.85
C ALA A 615 6.13 8.10 35.69
N ALA A 616 5.35 7.58 34.73
CA ALA A 616 3.98 8.01 34.52
C ALA A 616 3.11 7.80 35.77
N ASP A 617 2.23 8.77 36.07
CA ASP A 617 1.23 8.61 37.13
C ASP A 617 0.09 7.71 36.64
N LEU A 618 0.08 6.46 37.12
CA LEU A 618 -0.93 5.47 36.78
C LEU A 618 -1.98 5.29 37.91
N GLY A 619 -2.03 6.19 38.88
CA GLY A 619 -2.90 6.06 40.07
C GLY A 619 -4.40 6.07 39.79
N THR A 620 -4.82 6.52 38.60
CA THR A 620 -6.21 6.57 38.14
C THR A 620 -6.64 5.31 37.38
N ILE A 621 -5.70 4.44 37.03
CA ILE A 621 -5.98 3.24 36.24
C ILE A 621 -6.63 2.17 37.11
N SER A 622 -7.74 1.63 36.60
CA SER A 622 -8.47 0.53 37.22
C SER A 622 -9.12 -0.32 36.15
N ALA A 623 -9.68 -1.48 36.53
CA ALA A 623 -10.45 -2.33 35.62
C ALA A 623 -11.63 -1.63 34.89
N ARG A 624 -12.07 -0.44 35.34
CA ARG A 624 -13.16 0.31 34.70
C ARG A 624 -12.70 1.56 33.95
N SER A 625 -11.41 1.85 33.98
CA SER A 625 -10.83 3.03 33.35
C SER A 625 -9.35 2.78 33.14
N VAL A 626 -9.01 2.25 31.97
CA VAL A 626 -7.65 1.98 31.51
C VAL A 626 -7.26 3.07 30.50
N HIS A 627 -6.97 4.25 31.01
CA HIS A 627 -6.53 5.38 30.19
C HIS A 627 -5.10 5.76 30.60
N TYR A 628 -4.22 5.82 29.61
CA TYR A 628 -2.81 6.15 29.77
C TYR A 628 -2.31 6.82 28.50
N ASP A 629 -1.29 7.67 28.63
CA ASP A 629 -0.71 8.36 27.48
C ASP A 629 0.28 7.44 26.75
N THR A 630 0.02 7.21 25.46
CA THR A 630 0.96 6.55 24.55
C THR A 630 1.80 7.59 23.82
N GLY A 631 3.09 7.62 24.16
CA GLY A 631 4.05 8.59 23.63
C GLY A 631 4.61 9.47 24.74
N ILE A 632 5.91 9.68 24.72
CA ILE A 632 6.63 10.39 25.77
C ILE A 632 7.02 11.76 25.24
N HIS A 633 6.59 12.81 25.92
CA HIS A 633 6.99 14.18 25.59
C HIS A 633 8.29 14.51 26.32
N LEU A 634 9.35 14.76 25.56
CA LEU A 634 10.64 15.19 26.09
C LEU A 634 10.66 16.71 26.18
N THR A 635 10.64 17.23 27.41
CA THR A 635 10.77 18.66 27.69
C THR A 635 12.10 18.91 28.38
N GLY A 636 13.10 19.36 27.62
CA GLY A 636 14.43 19.73 28.10
C GLY A 636 15.53 18.66 27.89
N PRO A 637 16.80 19.10 27.79
CA PRO A 637 17.94 18.27 27.38
C PRO A 637 18.29 17.14 28.36
N ASP A 638 18.02 17.32 29.66
CA ASP A 638 18.45 16.39 30.72
C ASP A 638 17.54 15.14 30.84
N MET A 639 16.33 15.17 30.27
CA MET A 639 15.42 14.02 30.30
C MET A 639 15.87 12.89 29.36
N ALA A 640 16.59 13.22 28.28
CA ALA A 640 17.01 12.26 27.27
C ALA A 640 18.13 11.31 27.71
N ASP A 641 18.83 11.62 28.82
CA ASP A 641 19.96 10.83 29.34
C ASP A 641 19.56 9.94 30.53
N THR A 642 18.34 10.11 31.06
CA THR A 642 17.83 9.38 32.23
C THR A 642 16.47 8.70 31.99
N LEU A 643 16.02 8.66 30.73
CA LEU A 643 14.69 8.18 30.37
C LEU A 643 14.57 6.66 30.55
N SER A 644 13.61 6.24 31.38
CA SER A 644 13.28 4.83 31.57
C SER A 644 11.87 4.58 31.06
N ILE A 645 11.72 3.64 30.13
CA ILE A 645 10.45 3.32 29.47
C ILE A 645 10.08 1.89 29.81
N THR A 646 8.83 1.66 30.20
CA THR A 646 8.32 0.32 30.49
C THR A 646 7.50 -0.19 29.29
N GLY A 647 7.94 -1.31 28.72
CA GLY A 647 7.22 -2.06 27.70
C GLY A 647 6.28 -3.10 28.33
N ILE A 648 5.03 -3.10 27.87
CA ILE A 648 3.95 -3.97 28.34
C ILE A 648 3.44 -4.75 27.13
N LEU A 649 3.58 -6.08 27.17
CA LEU A 649 2.97 -6.96 26.17
C LEU A 649 1.49 -7.15 26.53
N LEU A 650 0.59 -6.72 25.65
CA LEU A 650 -0.85 -6.90 25.86
C LEU A 650 -1.22 -8.38 25.89
N GLY A 651 -2.06 -8.74 26.85
CA GLY A 651 -2.49 -10.11 27.10
C GLY A 651 -1.50 -10.96 27.89
N ASN A 652 -0.35 -10.42 28.30
CA ASN A 652 0.58 -11.11 29.19
C ASN A 652 0.54 -10.50 30.59
N LEU A 653 -0.06 -11.23 31.54
CA LEU A 653 -0.10 -10.80 32.93
C LEU A 653 1.08 -11.32 33.75
N GLY A 654 1.86 -12.25 33.19
CA GLY A 654 2.87 -13.00 33.93
C GLY A 654 2.23 -13.96 34.94
N ASP A 655 3.06 -14.69 35.70
CA ASP A 655 2.57 -15.54 36.80
C ASP A 655 2.04 -14.66 37.94
N MET A 656 0.79 -14.21 37.85
CA MET A 656 0.03 -13.61 38.94
C MET A 656 -0.27 -14.70 39.98
N ALA A 657 0.68 -14.90 40.91
CA ALA A 657 0.63 -15.94 41.94
C ALA A 657 -0.61 -15.87 42.86
#